data_AF-A0A0S4RLF2-F1
#
_entry.id   AF-A0A0S4RLF2-F1
#
_cell.length_a   1.000
_cell.length_b   1.000
_cell.length_c   1.000
_cell.angle_alpha   90.00
_cell.angle_beta   90.00
_cell.angle_gamma   90.00
#
_symmetry.space_group_name_H-M   'P 1'
#
loop_
_entity.id
_entity.type
_entity.pdbx_description
1 polymer ?
#
loop_
_entity_poly.entity_id
_entity_poly.type
_entity_poly.pdbx_seq_one_letter_code
_entity_poly.pdbx_strand_id
1 'polypeptide(L)'
;MEFKKTVIRTTFFALFCVAIVSCDSDSSQKQDTQNRTLNFFDLPKTEQDWYIKKDELDKYGEYFTVDSYAKNFNIDDNQSIEGSIDELKAQIRLLREKNRLLFEDNAQFMNKNWAIMTKLREQQNSFDNEKKLINAKNLEIMNDVEKQHYKNINDLTKKINEVQKENLLTIKAYEQKIVSLENQIDTYQKKLQQSALNFDDKIATSTKEERLKNSDLAQKNRYLLEQIESLKKSMAFSINDLTKQIEEKKIRENELEQSILQKEAKINDLLASHTNEILELQKKNSQDLKDLKNEIVTQKKEYFDELNLKSSEYLKLANEYENYKKDKQKEFAIFQQNLAKTYKDAEEKKVNDIKNDFLRVIVEQNATISLLNARISSMEAKFRSDLEAKDKEYAKSLQALKDKALFIEQNENRLKAEFDQNVSSFKQALKQKDVKISELNAQIQDLIKSQTDGKMIKNYEILNEDITKLKLENENLKKFSEENLQKSKELVLQKDKDMKMELDKLKEHYESIIKDLKIGDFNMTSTSSLNGKKSIDEIKCELKDNAMTKECQSKFNDLLKKYGAEATYEIIALIPEFKHIDSSQTALLSSMELRSTTSIMSLASEPLKSKFGSKLKIVYAKEIKFEKSGYGFLIRVYK
;
A
#
# COMPACT_ATOMS: atom_id res chain seq x y z
N MET A 1 -76.19 12.96 19.83
CA MET A 1 -77.22 13.40 18.86
C MET A 1 -78.29 12.33 18.85
N GLU A 2 -79.48 12.70 19.33
CA GLU A 2 -80.54 11.80 19.76
C GLU A 2 -81.29 11.13 18.60
N PHE A 3 -81.74 9.89 18.84
CA PHE A 3 -82.92 9.35 18.19
C PHE A 3 -83.91 8.87 19.27
N LYS A 4 -85.08 9.52 19.29
CA LYS A 4 -86.43 9.03 19.55
C LYS A 4 -86.63 7.80 20.47
N LYS A 5 -87.42 8.02 21.54
CA LYS A 5 -88.78 7.47 21.82
C LYS A 5 -89.00 7.49 23.34
N THR A 6 -90.01 8.23 23.81
CA THR A 6 -91.33 7.70 24.23
C THR A 6 -91.24 6.79 25.46
N VAL A 7 -91.95 7.14 26.53
CA VAL A 7 -92.96 6.32 27.24
C VAL A 7 -93.30 6.94 28.62
N ILE A 8 -94.56 7.39 28.74
CA ILE A 8 -95.55 7.12 29.81
C ILE A 8 -95.10 7.23 31.29
N ARG A 9 -95.77 8.14 32.02
CA ARG A 9 -96.24 7.98 33.42
C ARG A 9 -97.19 9.15 33.77
N THR A 10 -98.50 8.93 33.77
CA THR A 10 -99.39 8.76 34.94
C THR A 10 -99.47 9.96 35.89
N THR A 11 -100.57 10.71 35.78
CA THR A 11 -101.20 11.44 36.88
C THR A 11 -102.71 11.22 36.77
N PHE A 12 -103.26 10.43 37.68
CA PHE A 12 -104.70 10.29 37.91
C PHE A 12 -104.89 10.30 39.43
N PHE A 13 -105.41 11.40 39.96
CA PHE A 13 -105.96 11.50 41.29
C PHE A 13 -107.11 12.50 41.23
N ALA A 14 -108.33 12.00 41.14
CA ALA A 14 -109.53 12.74 41.49
C ALA A 14 -110.68 11.76 41.75
N LEU A 15 -111.33 11.96 42.91
CA LEU A 15 -112.67 11.52 43.31
C LEU A 15 -112.96 10.00 43.39
N PHE A 16 -113.21 9.49 44.59
CA PHE A 16 -114.57 9.22 45.08
C PHE A 16 -114.52 8.74 46.54
N CYS A 17 -115.18 9.47 47.46
CA CYS A 17 -115.63 8.96 48.77
C CYS A 17 -117.12 8.66 48.64
N VAL A 18 -117.60 7.49 49.04
CA VAL A 18 -118.91 7.25 49.72
C VAL A 18 -118.92 5.83 50.34
N ALA A 19 -119.53 5.73 51.53
CA ALA A 19 -119.96 4.55 52.31
C ALA A 19 -118.81 3.85 53.09
N ILE A 20 -118.84 3.74 54.43
CA ILE A 20 -119.88 3.15 55.29
C ILE A 20 -119.79 3.77 56.69
N VAL A 21 -120.96 4.11 57.24
CA VAL A 21 -121.21 4.53 58.62
C VAL A 21 -121.50 3.29 59.45
N SER A 22 -120.83 3.13 60.60
CA SER A 22 -121.46 2.76 61.89
C SER A 22 -120.40 2.59 62.99
N CYS A 23 -120.44 3.47 63.99
CA CYS A 23 -120.49 3.12 65.42
C CYS A 23 -120.60 4.39 66.26
N ASP A 24 -121.60 4.40 67.14
CA ASP A 24 -121.55 4.82 68.55
C ASP A 24 -122.99 4.66 69.08
N SER A 25 -123.26 3.68 69.93
CA SER A 25 -123.02 3.60 71.39
C SER A 25 -124.37 3.79 72.11
N ASP A 26 -124.88 2.75 72.76
CA ASP A 26 -125.19 2.79 74.20
C ASP A 26 -126.05 1.60 74.66
N SER A 27 -125.41 0.82 75.54
CA SER A 27 -125.85 0.38 76.86
C SER A 27 -127.34 0.09 77.19
N SER A 28 -127.49 -1.02 77.94
CA SER A 28 -128.34 -1.19 79.15
C SER A 28 -129.76 -1.77 79.04
N GLN A 29 -129.87 -3.04 79.46
CA GLN A 29 -130.80 -3.60 80.47
C GLN A 29 -132.30 -3.21 80.52
N LYS A 30 -133.21 -4.21 80.45
CA LYS A 30 -134.04 -4.75 81.58
C LYS A 30 -135.20 -5.67 81.12
N GLN A 31 -135.50 -6.68 81.94
CA GLN A 31 -136.68 -7.56 81.92
C GLN A 31 -137.96 -6.82 82.31
N ASP A 32 -139.12 -7.29 81.85
CA ASP A 32 -140.32 -7.34 82.72
C ASP A 32 -141.36 -8.39 82.26
N THR A 33 -142.07 -8.96 83.24
CA THR A 33 -143.11 -10.01 83.09
C THR A 33 -144.44 -9.41 83.53
N GLN A 34 -145.52 -9.52 82.73
CA GLN A 34 -146.86 -9.07 83.13
C GLN A 34 -147.87 -10.22 83.27
N ASN A 35 -148.54 -10.23 84.43
CA ASN A 35 -149.77 -10.95 84.77
C ASN A 35 -150.94 -10.57 83.83
N ARG A 36 -151.71 -11.55 83.35
CA ARG A 36 -153.05 -11.33 82.76
C ARG A 36 -154.13 -12.04 83.58
N THR A 37 -155.04 -11.26 84.15
CA THR A 37 -156.35 -11.67 84.68
C THR A 37 -157.31 -12.01 83.53
N LEU A 38 -157.90 -13.20 83.56
CA LEU A 38 -158.91 -13.68 82.60
C LEU A 38 -160.31 -13.17 82.99
N ASN A 39 -161.04 -12.58 82.04
CA ASN A 39 -162.43 -12.14 82.18
C ASN A 39 -163.40 -13.15 81.55
N PHE A 40 -164.68 -13.13 81.94
CA PHE A 40 -165.73 -14.01 81.39
C PHE A 40 -165.82 -13.97 79.85
N PHE A 41 -165.52 -12.82 79.25
CA PHE A 41 -165.51 -12.66 77.79
C PHE A 41 -164.33 -13.35 77.09
N ASP A 42 -163.31 -13.77 77.85
CA ASP A 42 -162.15 -14.49 77.34
C ASP A 42 -162.43 -16.01 77.23
N LEU A 43 -163.59 -16.49 77.72
CA LEU A 43 -164.04 -17.88 77.53
C LEU A 43 -164.61 -18.10 76.11
N PRO A 44 -164.53 -19.33 75.56
CA PRO A 44 -165.15 -19.67 74.28
C PRO A 44 -166.67 -19.44 74.30
N LYS A 45 -167.24 -18.91 73.21
CA LYS A 45 -168.69 -18.59 73.11
C LYS A 45 -169.61 -19.75 73.50
N THR A 46 -169.21 -20.98 73.18
CA THR A 46 -169.95 -22.20 73.54
C THR A 46 -170.10 -22.42 75.03
N GLU A 47 -169.17 -21.94 75.86
CA GLU A 47 -169.26 -22.01 77.32
C GLU A 47 -170.00 -20.78 77.90
N GLN A 48 -169.92 -19.62 77.24
CA GLN A 48 -170.69 -18.43 77.65
C GLN A 48 -172.20 -18.66 77.51
N ASP A 49 -172.65 -19.37 76.46
CA ASP A 49 -174.06 -19.63 76.16
C ASP A 49 -174.75 -20.59 77.15
N TRP A 50 -173.98 -21.33 77.98
CA TRP A 50 -174.52 -22.25 78.99
C TRP A 50 -174.85 -21.56 80.33
N TYR A 51 -174.47 -20.30 80.51
CA TYR A 51 -174.76 -19.55 81.74
C TYR A 51 -176.05 -18.73 81.60
N ILE A 52 -177.09 -19.13 82.34
CA ILE A 52 -178.35 -18.40 82.46
C ILE A 52 -178.17 -17.20 83.41
N LYS A 53 -178.68 -16.02 83.02
CA LYS A 53 -178.63 -14.81 83.86
C LYS A 53 -179.48 -14.99 85.11
N LYS A 54 -178.98 -14.54 86.26
CA LYS A 54 -179.61 -14.70 87.58
C LYS A 54 -181.08 -14.24 87.60
N ASP A 55 -181.39 -13.21 86.83
CA ASP A 55 -182.70 -12.56 86.73
C ASP A 55 -183.78 -13.44 86.06
N GLU A 56 -183.38 -14.49 85.33
CA GLU A 56 -184.30 -15.42 84.68
C GLU A 56 -184.62 -16.66 85.54
N LEU A 57 -183.83 -16.91 86.59
CA LEU A 57 -184.03 -18.04 87.51
C LEU A 57 -185.20 -17.80 88.49
N ASP A 58 -185.46 -16.55 88.87
CA ASP A 58 -186.53 -16.17 89.81
C ASP A 58 -187.95 -16.38 89.23
N LYS A 59 -188.09 -16.52 87.90
CA LYS A 59 -189.38 -16.74 87.24
C LYS A 59 -189.95 -18.16 87.37
N TYR A 60 -189.15 -19.11 87.85
CA TYR A 60 -189.53 -20.54 87.90
C TYR A 60 -189.92 -21.03 89.31
N GLY A 61 -190.09 -20.13 90.30
CA GLY A 61 -190.20 -20.47 91.72
C GLY A 61 -191.59 -20.49 92.39
N GLU A 62 -192.70 -20.20 91.72
CA GLU A 62 -194.03 -20.07 92.37
C GLU A 62 -194.98 -21.27 92.17
N TYR A 63 -194.66 -22.43 92.75
CA TYR A 63 -195.66 -23.47 92.99
C TYR A 63 -195.65 -23.90 94.47
N PHE A 64 -196.83 -23.80 95.12
CA PHE A 64 -197.24 -24.25 96.46
C PHE A 64 -197.14 -23.27 97.66
N THR A 65 -198.28 -22.69 98.06
CA THR A 65 -198.57 -22.26 99.45
C THR A 65 -200.02 -22.60 99.87
N VAL A 66 -200.22 -22.75 101.19
CA VAL A 66 -201.29 -23.50 101.89
C VAL A 66 -202.64 -22.74 102.06
N ASP A 67 -202.78 -21.53 101.53
CA ASP A 67 -203.91 -20.64 101.85
C ASP A 67 -205.26 -20.97 101.17
N SER A 68 -205.33 -21.98 100.29
CA SER A 68 -206.55 -22.23 99.50
C SER A 68 -207.65 -23.06 100.20
N TYR A 69 -207.38 -23.66 101.36
CA TYR A 69 -208.32 -24.62 101.99
C TYR A 69 -209.26 -24.05 103.07
N ALA A 70 -209.10 -22.80 103.52
CA ALA A 70 -209.78 -22.32 104.73
C ALA A 70 -211.17 -21.67 104.52
N LYS A 71 -211.71 -21.59 103.30
CA LYS A 71 -212.79 -20.61 102.99
C LYS A 71 -214.22 -21.13 102.77
N ASN A 72 -214.58 -22.36 103.17
CA ASN A 72 -215.98 -22.84 103.01
C ASN A 72 -216.50 -23.62 104.22
N PHE A 73 -216.69 -22.97 105.37
CA PHE A 73 -217.60 -23.46 106.41
C PHE A 73 -218.27 -22.29 107.10
N ASN A 74 -219.51 -21.98 106.71
CA ASN A 74 -220.41 -21.17 107.52
C ASN A 74 -221.71 -21.94 107.65
N ILE A 75 -222.01 -22.40 108.87
CA ILE A 75 -223.25 -23.06 109.27
C ILE A 75 -223.99 -22.02 110.09
N ASP A 76 -225.17 -21.60 109.63
CA ASP A 76 -226.04 -20.76 110.43
C ASP A 76 -227.33 -21.54 110.70
N ASP A 77 -227.42 -22.03 111.93
CA ASP A 77 -228.52 -22.77 112.50
C ASP A 77 -229.55 -21.78 113.02
N ASN A 78 -230.70 -21.68 112.34
CA ASN A 78 -231.99 -21.38 112.95
C ASN A 78 -233.12 -21.72 111.97
N GLN A 79 -233.23 -23.00 111.60
CA GLN A 79 -234.55 -23.56 111.31
C GLN A 79 -235.09 -24.17 112.60
N SER A 80 -236.26 -23.68 113.00
CA SER A 80 -237.11 -24.43 113.93
C SER A 80 -237.39 -25.80 113.30
N ILE A 81 -237.23 -26.85 114.08
CA ILE A 81 -237.49 -28.22 113.63
C ILE A 81 -239.01 -28.37 113.47
N GLU A 82 -239.51 -28.30 112.24
CA GLU A 82 -240.85 -28.74 111.89
C GLU A 82 -240.75 -29.92 110.92
N GLY A 83 -240.82 -31.12 111.48
CA GLY A 83 -240.73 -32.40 110.78
C GLY A 83 -240.57 -33.56 111.76
N SER A 84 -241.11 -34.74 111.43
CA SER A 84 -241.13 -35.93 112.30
C SER A 84 -239.72 -36.43 112.66
N ILE A 85 -239.57 -37.11 113.81
CA ILE A 85 -238.36 -37.75 114.35
C ILE A 85 -237.55 -38.56 113.31
N ASP A 86 -238.21 -39.06 112.26
CA ASP A 86 -237.58 -39.84 111.20
C ASP A 86 -236.58 -39.05 110.34
N GLU A 87 -236.81 -37.74 110.16
CA GLU A 87 -235.98 -36.89 109.31
C GLU A 87 -234.60 -36.61 109.94
N LEU A 88 -234.55 -36.43 111.26
CA LEU A 88 -233.31 -36.26 112.01
C LEU A 88 -232.41 -37.51 111.96
N LYS A 89 -233.01 -38.70 112.04
CA LYS A 89 -232.25 -39.97 111.91
C LYS A 89 -231.62 -40.12 110.53
N ALA A 90 -232.29 -39.65 109.47
CA ALA A 90 -231.75 -39.69 108.12
C ALA A 90 -230.52 -38.78 107.98
N GLN A 91 -230.59 -37.56 108.52
CA GLN A 91 -229.45 -36.63 108.53
C GLN A 91 -228.25 -37.18 109.30
N ILE A 92 -228.48 -37.81 110.47
CA ILE A 92 -227.41 -38.44 111.26
C ILE A 92 -226.74 -39.59 110.49
N ARG A 93 -227.50 -40.41 109.75
CA ARG A 93 -226.93 -41.46 108.89
C ARG A 93 -226.05 -40.86 107.80
N LEU A 94 -226.53 -39.83 107.13
CA LEU A 94 -225.82 -39.17 106.04
C LEU A 94 -224.51 -38.52 106.51
N LEU A 95 -224.50 -37.93 107.71
CA LEU A 95 -223.30 -37.39 108.35
C LEU A 95 -222.26 -38.47 108.70
N ARG A 96 -222.70 -39.63 109.19
CA ARG A 96 -221.79 -40.76 109.48
C ARG A 96 -221.15 -41.30 108.20
N GLU A 97 -221.91 -41.41 107.13
CA GLU A 97 -221.41 -41.84 105.82
C GLU A 97 -220.32 -40.90 105.30
N LYS A 98 -220.57 -39.58 105.34
CA LYS A 98 -219.60 -38.56 104.92
C LYS A 98 -218.32 -38.59 105.75
N ASN A 99 -218.43 -38.72 107.08
CA ASN A 99 -217.25 -38.82 107.94
C ASN A 99 -216.42 -40.07 107.65
N ARG A 100 -217.06 -41.22 107.38
CA ARG A 100 -216.35 -42.45 107.02
C ARG A 100 -215.52 -42.25 105.75
N LEU A 101 -216.10 -41.61 104.75
CA LEU A 101 -215.44 -41.34 103.46
C LEU A 101 -214.20 -40.43 103.65
N LEU A 102 -214.30 -39.41 104.50
CA LEU A 102 -213.17 -38.52 104.83
C LEU A 102 -212.01 -39.23 105.54
N PHE A 103 -212.30 -40.17 106.44
CA PHE A 103 -211.26 -40.97 107.10
C PHE A 103 -210.52 -41.85 106.09
N GLU A 104 -211.24 -42.42 105.14
CA GLU A 104 -210.68 -43.29 104.11
C GLU A 104 -209.77 -42.48 103.15
N ASP A 105 -210.21 -41.29 102.74
CA ASP A 105 -209.37 -40.38 101.93
C ASP A 105 -208.12 -39.92 102.68
N ASN A 106 -208.23 -39.55 103.96
CA ASN A 106 -207.08 -39.14 104.78
C ASN A 106 -206.04 -40.27 104.93
N ALA A 107 -206.49 -41.51 105.11
CA ALA A 107 -205.59 -42.66 105.18
C ALA A 107 -204.83 -42.88 103.86
N GLN A 108 -205.52 -42.73 102.71
CA GLN A 108 -204.87 -42.81 101.41
C GLN A 108 -203.85 -41.69 101.19
N PHE A 109 -204.16 -40.45 101.61
CA PHE A 109 -203.23 -39.32 101.52
C PHE A 109 -201.97 -39.53 102.36
N MET A 110 -202.10 -40.03 103.60
CA MET A 110 -200.93 -40.35 104.43
C MET A 110 -200.03 -41.41 103.79
N ASN A 111 -200.62 -42.47 103.21
CA ASN A 111 -199.85 -43.52 102.52
C ASN A 111 -199.08 -42.96 101.31
N LYS A 112 -199.70 -42.07 100.52
CA LYS A 112 -199.01 -41.41 99.39
C LYS A 112 -197.86 -40.53 99.88
N ASN A 113 -198.08 -39.72 100.92
CA ASN A 113 -197.02 -38.88 101.49
C ASN A 113 -195.85 -39.72 102.05
N TRP A 114 -196.14 -40.84 102.71
CA TRP A 114 -195.11 -41.73 103.23
C TRP A 114 -194.27 -42.35 102.09
N ALA A 115 -194.92 -42.81 101.02
CA ALA A 115 -194.23 -43.34 99.84
C ALA A 115 -193.34 -42.28 99.15
N ILE A 116 -193.82 -41.03 99.06
CA ILE A 116 -193.02 -39.90 98.54
C ILE A 116 -191.80 -39.66 99.44
N MET A 117 -192.00 -39.61 100.76
CA MET A 117 -190.93 -39.35 101.72
C MET A 117 -189.83 -40.42 101.68
N THR A 118 -190.21 -41.69 101.50
CA THR A 118 -189.27 -42.80 101.37
C THR A 118 -188.42 -42.68 100.09
N LYS A 119 -189.05 -42.41 98.94
CA LYS A 119 -188.33 -42.19 97.67
C LYS A 119 -187.35 -41.02 97.75
N LEU A 120 -187.74 -39.93 98.41
CA LEU A 120 -186.89 -38.76 98.56
C LEU A 120 -185.61 -39.10 99.34
N ARG A 121 -185.74 -39.88 100.43
CA ARG A 121 -184.61 -40.31 101.25
C ARG A 121 -183.67 -41.26 100.49
N GLU A 122 -184.22 -42.18 99.70
CA GLU A 122 -183.43 -43.08 98.84
C GLU A 122 -182.63 -42.31 97.79
N GLN A 123 -183.26 -41.34 97.11
CA GLN A 123 -182.57 -40.47 96.16
C GLN A 123 -181.45 -39.66 96.81
N GLN A 124 -181.69 -39.10 98.00
CA GLN A 124 -180.69 -38.32 98.72
C GLN A 124 -179.48 -39.17 99.14
N ASN A 125 -179.71 -40.39 99.62
CA ASN A 125 -178.63 -41.32 99.95
C ASN A 125 -177.82 -41.76 98.70
N SER A 126 -178.50 -41.97 97.57
CA SER A 126 -177.83 -42.28 96.29
C SER A 126 -176.92 -41.13 95.86
N PHE A 127 -177.42 -39.90 95.94
CA PHE A 127 -176.66 -38.69 95.59
C PHE A 127 -175.43 -38.50 96.51
N ASP A 128 -175.58 -38.71 97.82
CA ASP A 128 -174.46 -38.60 98.76
C ASP A 128 -173.38 -39.66 98.52
N ASN A 129 -173.76 -40.89 98.15
CA ASN A 129 -172.82 -41.94 97.82
C ASN A 129 -172.08 -41.67 96.50
N GLU A 130 -172.79 -41.19 95.47
CA GLU A 130 -172.18 -40.80 94.19
C GLU A 130 -171.19 -39.63 94.40
N LYS A 131 -171.57 -38.63 95.20
CA LYS A 131 -170.68 -37.52 95.57
C LYS A 131 -169.41 -37.99 96.29
N LYS A 132 -169.51 -38.92 97.24
CA LYS A 132 -168.34 -39.50 97.92
C LYS A 132 -167.42 -40.24 96.94
N LEU A 133 -168.00 -41.02 96.03
CA LEU A 133 -167.24 -41.77 95.02
C LEU A 133 -166.50 -40.82 94.06
N ILE A 134 -167.17 -39.78 93.57
CA ILE A 134 -166.58 -38.75 92.72
C ILE A 134 -165.43 -38.06 93.44
N ASN A 135 -165.62 -37.66 94.70
CA ASN A 135 -164.57 -37.01 95.49
C ASN A 135 -163.35 -37.91 95.70
N ALA A 136 -163.55 -39.19 96.00
CA ALA A 136 -162.46 -40.15 96.15
C ALA A 136 -161.67 -40.33 94.85
N LYS A 137 -162.36 -40.48 93.71
CA LYS A 137 -161.74 -40.59 92.39
C LYS A 137 -160.96 -39.33 92.01
N ASN A 138 -161.48 -38.15 92.30
CA ASN A 138 -160.78 -36.89 92.05
C ASN A 138 -159.51 -36.75 92.90
N LEU A 139 -159.53 -37.18 94.16
CA LEU A 139 -158.35 -37.20 95.03
C LEU A 139 -157.26 -38.15 94.53
N GLU A 140 -157.64 -39.34 94.05
CA GLU A 140 -156.68 -40.29 93.48
C GLU A 140 -156.02 -39.74 92.21
N ILE A 141 -156.82 -39.19 91.29
CA ILE A 141 -156.32 -38.54 90.07
C ILE A 141 -155.38 -37.37 90.43
N MET A 142 -155.75 -36.54 91.40
CA MET A 142 -154.91 -35.43 91.87
C MET A 142 -153.56 -35.92 92.42
N ASN A 143 -153.56 -36.96 93.26
CA ASN A 143 -152.32 -37.52 93.82
C ASN A 143 -151.41 -38.13 92.75
N ASP A 144 -151.98 -38.80 91.75
CA ASP A 144 -151.19 -39.38 90.65
C ASP A 144 -150.61 -38.30 89.73
N VAL A 145 -151.39 -37.25 89.43
CA VAL A 145 -150.93 -36.06 88.72
C VAL A 145 -149.82 -35.35 89.50
N GLU A 146 -149.96 -35.20 90.82
CA GLU A 146 -148.94 -34.59 91.67
C GLU A 146 -147.63 -35.40 91.68
N LYS A 147 -147.69 -36.73 91.83
CA LYS A 147 -146.52 -37.62 91.71
C LYS A 147 -145.84 -37.50 90.35
N GLN A 148 -146.63 -37.44 89.27
CA GLN A 148 -146.10 -37.26 87.93
C GLN A 148 -145.42 -35.90 87.77
N HIS A 149 -146.00 -34.83 88.33
CA HIS A 149 -145.37 -33.51 88.35
C HIS A 149 -144.04 -33.52 89.11
N TYR A 150 -143.96 -34.12 90.31
CA TYR A 150 -142.69 -34.21 91.03
C TYR A 150 -141.63 -35.01 90.27
N LYS A 151 -142.03 -36.12 89.62
CA LYS A 151 -141.12 -36.90 88.77
C LYS A 151 -140.61 -36.06 87.59
N ASN A 152 -141.51 -35.36 86.90
CA ASN A 152 -141.16 -34.50 85.78
C ASN A 152 -140.23 -33.34 86.22
N ILE A 153 -140.50 -32.70 87.35
CA ILE A 153 -139.66 -31.63 87.91
C ILE A 153 -138.27 -32.18 88.22
N ASN A 154 -138.17 -33.34 88.86
CA ASN A 154 -136.88 -33.96 89.18
C ASN A 154 -136.09 -34.34 87.93
N ASP A 155 -136.74 -34.94 86.93
CA ASP A 155 -136.11 -35.32 85.67
C ASP A 155 -135.66 -34.09 84.86
N LEU A 156 -136.46 -33.02 84.83
CA LEU A 156 -136.08 -31.74 84.23
C LEU A 156 -134.92 -31.08 84.98
N THR A 157 -134.93 -31.12 86.31
CA THR A 157 -133.85 -30.57 87.14
C THR A 157 -132.53 -31.30 86.87
N LYS A 158 -132.55 -32.63 86.75
CA LYS A 158 -131.38 -33.41 86.35
C LYS A 158 -130.88 -33.03 84.96
N LYS A 159 -131.78 -32.94 83.97
CA LYS A 159 -131.42 -32.51 82.61
C LYS A 159 -130.83 -31.10 82.58
N ILE A 160 -131.38 -30.15 83.34
CA ILE A 160 -130.84 -28.79 83.44
C ILE A 160 -129.42 -28.82 84.02
N ASN A 161 -129.20 -29.58 85.10
CA ASN A 161 -127.88 -29.70 85.71
C ASN A 161 -126.86 -30.37 84.77
N GLU A 162 -127.28 -31.39 84.03
CA GLU A 162 -126.44 -32.05 83.01
C GLU A 162 -126.07 -31.07 81.88
N VAL A 163 -127.04 -30.34 81.34
CA VAL A 163 -126.81 -29.32 80.30
C VAL A 163 -125.93 -28.17 80.81
N GLN A 164 -126.14 -27.71 82.05
CA GLN A 164 -125.28 -26.69 82.65
C GLN A 164 -123.84 -27.19 82.82
N LYS A 165 -123.66 -28.44 83.24
CA LYS A 165 -122.34 -29.05 83.35
C LYS A 165 -121.67 -29.20 81.99
N GLU A 166 -122.40 -29.64 80.97
CA GLU A 166 -121.89 -29.75 79.60
C GLU A 166 -121.51 -28.37 79.04
N ASN A 167 -122.36 -27.36 79.21
CA ASN A 167 -122.06 -25.98 78.81
C ASN A 167 -120.82 -25.41 79.52
N LEU A 168 -120.64 -25.67 80.81
CA LEU A 168 -119.42 -25.27 81.52
C LEU A 168 -118.17 -25.97 80.98
N LEU A 169 -118.27 -27.24 80.59
CA LEU A 169 -117.17 -27.97 79.98
C LEU A 169 -116.84 -27.45 78.59
N THR A 170 -117.84 -27.16 77.76
CA THR A 170 -117.63 -26.60 76.41
C THR A 170 -117.05 -25.19 76.48
N ILE A 171 -117.54 -24.33 77.38
CA ILE A 171 -116.97 -23.00 77.62
C ILE A 171 -115.50 -23.10 78.02
N LYS A 172 -115.16 -23.97 78.99
CA LYS A 172 -113.75 -24.18 79.39
C LYS A 172 -112.88 -24.69 78.24
N ALA A 173 -113.40 -25.57 77.38
CA ALA A 173 -112.67 -26.05 76.21
C ALA A 173 -112.43 -24.93 75.19
N TYR A 174 -113.42 -24.06 74.97
CA TYR A 174 -113.26 -22.88 74.11
C TYR A 174 -112.29 -21.85 74.69
N GLU A 175 -112.34 -21.57 76.00
CA GLU A 175 -111.39 -20.69 76.68
C GLU A 175 -109.95 -21.19 76.52
N GLN A 176 -109.70 -22.50 76.73
CA GLN A 176 -108.38 -23.09 76.51
C GLN A 176 -107.91 -22.95 75.05
N LYS A 177 -108.83 -23.10 74.09
CA LYS A 177 -108.53 -22.92 72.67
C LYS A 177 -108.19 -21.47 72.34
N ILE A 178 -108.91 -20.50 72.91
CA ILE A 178 -108.64 -19.07 72.73
C ILE A 178 -107.24 -18.74 73.26
N VAL A 179 -106.94 -19.13 74.51
CA VAL A 179 -105.61 -18.89 75.11
C VAL A 179 -104.49 -19.54 74.29
N SER A 180 -104.71 -20.74 73.76
CA SER A 180 -103.74 -21.39 72.88
C SER A 180 -103.51 -20.62 71.58
N LEU A 181 -104.57 -20.11 70.96
CA LEU A 181 -104.49 -19.30 69.74
C LEU A 181 -103.83 -17.95 69.99
N GLU A 182 -104.14 -17.27 71.09
CA GLU A 182 -103.49 -16.02 71.50
C GLU A 182 -101.99 -16.21 71.68
N ASN A 183 -101.57 -17.27 72.38
CA ASN A 183 -100.15 -17.61 72.52
C ASN A 183 -99.46 -17.89 71.17
N GLN A 184 -100.16 -18.51 70.23
CA GLN A 184 -99.63 -18.72 68.86
C GLN A 184 -99.50 -17.39 68.11
N ILE A 185 -100.51 -16.51 68.20
CA ILE A 185 -100.48 -15.18 67.58
C ILE A 185 -99.30 -14.38 68.12
N ASP A 186 -99.13 -14.32 69.45
CA ASP A 186 -97.99 -13.65 70.09
C ASP A 186 -96.65 -14.21 69.63
N THR A 187 -96.54 -15.53 69.50
CA THR A 187 -95.33 -16.18 69.01
C THR A 187 -95.04 -15.80 67.56
N TYR A 188 -96.06 -15.78 66.69
CA TYR A 188 -95.90 -15.38 65.29
C TYR A 188 -95.58 -13.89 65.14
N GLN A 189 -96.18 -13.02 65.95
CA GLN A 189 -95.84 -11.60 65.98
C GLN A 189 -94.39 -11.37 66.38
N LYS A 190 -93.90 -12.05 67.43
CA LYS A 190 -92.49 -11.97 67.85
C LYS A 190 -91.55 -12.46 66.75
N LYS A 191 -91.87 -13.59 66.10
CA LYS A 191 -91.09 -14.10 64.96
C LYS A 191 -91.07 -13.12 63.79
N LEU A 192 -92.20 -12.50 63.47
CA LEU A 192 -92.30 -11.52 62.39
C LEU A 192 -91.45 -10.27 62.71
N GLN A 193 -91.55 -9.74 63.92
CA GLN A 193 -90.77 -8.59 64.37
C GLN A 193 -89.27 -8.89 64.34
N GLN A 194 -88.87 -10.08 64.81
CA GLN A 194 -87.46 -10.48 64.78
C GLN A 194 -86.96 -10.72 63.34
N SER A 195 -87.80 -11.24 62.44
CA SER A 195 -87.46 -11.36 61.03
C SER A 195 -87.32 -9.99 60.36
N ALA A 196 -88.15 -9.02 60.70
CA ALA A 196 -88.05 -7.65 60.21
C ALA A 196 -86.76 -6.98 60.67
N LEU A 197 -86.44 -7.07 61.97
CA LEU A 197 -85.17 -6.56 62.53
C LEU A 197 -83.96 -7.20 61.86
N ASN A 198 -83.95 -8.53 61.70
CA ASN A 198 -82.86 -9.22 61.02
C ASN A 198 -82.72 -8.81 59.54
N PHE A 199 -83.83 -8.49 58.87
CA PHE A 199 -83.81 -8.02 57.49
C PHE A 199 -83.29 -6.59 57.39
N ASP A 200 -83.74 -5.71 58.28
CA ASP A 200 -83.26 -4.32 58.37
C ASP A 200 -81.77 -4.26 58.70
N ASP A 201 -81.29 -5.09 59.64
CA ASP A 201 -79.87 -5.22 59.97
C ASP A 201 -79.08 -5.69 58.75
N LYS A 202 -79.56 -6.71 58.01
CA LYS A 202 -78.92 -7.19 56.78
C LYS A 202 -78.86 -6.11 55.70
N ILE A 203 -79.90 -5.29 55.56
CA ILE A 203 -79.91 -4.16 54.62
C ILE A 203 -78.88 -3.13 55.06
N ALA A 204 -78.86 -2.77 56.34
CA ALA A 204 -77.92 -1.78 56.88
C ALA A 204 -76.47 -2.24 56.71
N THR A 205 -76.15 -3.50 57.00
CA THR A 205 -74.81 -4.07 56.82
C THR A 205 -74.42 -4.12 55.35
N SER A 206 -75.31 -4.61 54.47
CA SER A 206 -75.03 -4.71 53.03
C SER A 206 -74.84 -3.33 52.40
N THR A 207 -75.65 -2.36 52.79
CA THR A 207 -75.53 -0.96 52.33
C THR A 207 -74.22 -0.34 52.80
N LYS A 208 -73.79 -0.63 54.03
CA LYS A 208 -72.50 -0.16 54.56
C LYS A 208 -71.33 -0.78 53.80
N GLU A 209 -71.37 -2.08 53.54
CA GLU A 209 -70.34 -2.78 52.76
C GLU A 209 -70.24 -2.25 51.32
N GLU A 210 -71.38 -2.04 50.64
CA GLU A 210 -71.38 -1.45 49.30
C GLU A 210 -70.82 -0.02 49.31
N ARG A 211 -71.19 0.81 50.30
CA ARG A 211 -70.62 2.16 50.43
C ARG A 211 -69.11 2.14 50.63
N LEU A 212 -68.59 1.21 51.45
CA LEU A 212 -67.16 1.04 51.65
C LEU A 212 -66.46 0.58 50.36
N LYS A 213 -66.99 -0.46 49.70
CA LYS A 213 -66.46 -0.94 48.40
C LYS A 213 -66.46 0.16 47.35
N ASN A 214 -67.53 0.94 47.26
CA ASN A 214 -67.64 2.03 46.30
C ASN A 214 -66.67 3.18 46.63
N SER A 215 -66.48 3.49 47.92
CA SER A 215 -65.47 4.45 48.37
C SER A 215 -64.05 4.01 47.99
N ASP A 216 -63.71 2.74 48.24
CA ASP A 216 -62.41 2.16 47.88
C ASP A 216 -62.18 2.18 46.36
N LEU A 217 -63.20 1.83 45.57
CA LEU A 217 -63.15 1.91 44.11
C LEU A 217 -62.98 3.35 43.63
N ALA A 218 -63.68 4.31 44.22
CA ALA A 218 -63.52 5.72 43.90
C ALA A 218 -62.10 6.22 44.20
N GLN A 219 -61.50 5.80 45.32
CA GLN A 219 -60.13 6.13 45.67
C GLN A 219 -59.12 5.51 44.69
N LYS A 220 -59.29 4.22 44.33
CA LYS A 220 -58.46 3.55 43.31
C LYS A 220 -58.56 4.26 41.96
N ASN A 221 -59.76 4.65 41.54
CA ASN A 221 -59.97 5.39 40.31
C ASN A 221 -59.28 6.76 40.32
N ARG A 222 -59.33 7.50 41.43
CA ARG A 222 -58.58 8.77 41.57
C ARG A 222 -57.08 8.55 41.45
N TYR A 223 -56.54 7.55 42.14
CA TYR A 223 -55.11 7.25 42.08
C TYR A 223 -54.65 6.84 40.67
N LEU A 224 -55.46 6.03 39.96
CA LEU A 224 -55.18 5.66 38.57
C LEU A 224 -55.23 6.88 37.64
N LEU A 225 -56.18 7.79 37.83
CA LEU A 225 -56.25 9.04 37.07
C LEU A 225 -55.03 9.94 37.30
N GLU A 226 -54.58 10.07 38.53
CA GLU A 226 -53.35 10.83 38.86
C GLU A 226 -52.10 10.21 38.21
N GLN A 227 -51.99 8.87 38.23
CA GLN A 227 -50.90 8.18 37.53
C GLN A 227 -50.95 8.40 36.01
N ILE A 228 -52.13 8.27 35.39
CA ILE A 228 -52.30 8.54 33.96
C ILE A 228 -51.86 9.96 33.62
N GLU A 229 -52.26 10.95 34.43
CA GLU A 229 -51.91 12.35 34.20
C GLU A 229 -50.40 12.59 34.36
N SER A 230 -49.76 11.96 35.35
CA SER A 230 -48.29 12.01 35.52
C SER A 230 -47.53 11.39 34.35
N LEU A 231 -47.98 10.23 33.86
CA LEU A 231 -47.41 9.54 32.71
C LEU A 231 -47.58 10.37 31.44
N LYS A 232 -48.76 10.96 31.25
CA LYS A 232 -49.04 11.86 30.11
C LYS A 232 -48.12 13.08 30.11
N LYS A 233 -47.88 13.70 31.27
CA LYS A 233 -46.92 14.81 31.42
C LYS A 233 -45.49 14.36 31.13
N SER A 234 -45.06 13.22 31.67
CA SER A 234 -43.74 12.66 31.40
C SER A 234 -43.55 12.36 29.91
N MET A 235 -44.56 11.78 29.26
CA MET A 235 -44.51 11.46 27.83
C MET A 235 -44.46 12.73 26.98
N ALA A 236 -45.25 13.75 27.32
CA ALA A 236 -45.21 15.05 26.63
C ALA A 236 -43.83 15.72 26.75
N PHE A 237 -43.19 15.64 27.92
CA PHE A 237 -41.83 16.13 28.12
C PHE A 237 -40.82 15.38 27.24
N SER A 238 -40.85 14.04 27.24
CA SER A 238 -39.96 13.22 26.41
C SER A 238 -40.16 13.47 24.91
N ILE A 239 -41.41 13.63 24.47
CA ILE A 239 -41.72 13.98 23.07
C ILE A 239 -41.09 15.32 22.72
N ASN A 240 -41.28 16.35 23.56
CA ASN A 240 -40.73 17.68 23.31
C ASN A 240 -39.19 17.69 23.28
N ASP A 241 -38.55 16.96 24.19
CA ASP A 241 -37.09 16.81 24.21
C ASP A 241 -36.57 16.12 22.94
N LEU A 242 -37.20 15.00 22.53
CA LEU A 242 -36.86 14.31 21.29
C LEU A 242 -37.07 15.18 20.06
N THR A 243 -38.18 15.93 20.00
CA THR A 243 -38.44 16.88 18.90
C THR A 243 -37.35 17.94 18.82
N LYS A 244 -36.90 18.49 19.96
CA LYS A 244 -35.80 19.46 19.99
C LYS A 244 -34.48 18.86 19.51
N GLN A 245 -34.15 17.64 19.95
CA GLN A 245 -32.93 16.95 19.49
C GLN A 245 -32.96 16.66 17.98
N ILE A 246 -34.13 16.32 17.43
CA ILE A 246 -34.31 16.12 15.98
C ILE A 246 -34.05 17.44 15.24
N GLU A 247 -34.62 18.55 15.71
CA GLU A 247 -34.44 19.86 15.07
C GLU A 247 -32.96 20.30 15.11
N GLU A 248 -32.28 20.14 16.24
CA GLU A 248 -30.84 20.42 16.37
C GLU A 248 -29.97 19.56 15.45
N LYS A 249 -30.36 18.30 15.21
CA LYS A 249 -29.67 17.43 14.26
C LYS A 249 -29.93 17.87 12.82
N LYS A 250 -31.15 18.27 12.49
CA LYS A 250 -31.53 18.77 11.16
C LYS A 250 -30.83 20.08 10.80
N ILE A 251 -30.67 20.98 11.77
CA ILE A 251 -29.88 22.21 11.60
C ILE A 251 -28.42 21.84 11.28
N ARG A 252 -27.80 20.94 12.06
CA ARG A 252 -26.42 20.49 11.80
C ARG A 252 -26.25 19.77 10.46
N GLU A 253 -27.23 18.98 10.06
CA GLU A 253 -27.25 18.32 8.75
C GLU A 253 -27.22 19.37 7.62
N ASN A 254 -28.08 20.39 7.68
CA ASN A 254 -28.08 21.50 6.73
C ASN A 254 -26.75 22.28 6.74
N GLU A 255 -26.18 22.56 7.91
CA GLU A 255 -24.87 23.23 8.01
C GLU A 255 -23.76 22.42 7.35
N LEU A 256 -23.76 21.10 7.54
CA LEU A 256 -22.82 20.19 6.90
C LEU A 256 -23.01 20.13 5.39
N GLU A 257 -24.25 20.04 4.89
CA GLU A 257 -24.55 20.09 3.46
C GLU A 257 -24.03 21.38 2.82
N GLN A 258 -24.28 22.55 3.44
CA GLN A 258 -23.75 23.83 2.98
C GLN A 258 -22.22 23.85 2.98
N SER A 259 -21.58 23.29 4.02
CA SER A 259 -20.12 23.18 4.05
C SER A 259 -19.57 22.27 2.97
N ILE A 260 -20.27 21.19 2.62
CA ILE A 260 -19.87 20.28 1.53
C ILE A 260 -19.95 21.03 0.21
N LEU A 261 -21.07 21.69 -0.08
CA LEU A 261 -21.25 22.49 -1.31
C LEU A 261 -20.17 23.58 -1.46
N GLN A 262 -19.84 24.28 -0.37
CA GLN A 262 -18.74 25.26 -0.39
C GLN A 262 -17.38 24.63 -0.67
N LYS A 263 -17.12 23.43 -0.12
CA LYS A 263 -15.86 22.71 -0.36
C LYS A 263 -15.79 22.18 -1.79
N GLU A 264 -16.88 21.67 -2.34
CA GLU A 264 -16.98 21.24 -3.74
C GLU A 264 -16.75 22.41 -4.69
N ALA A 265 -17.36 23.57 -4.43
CA ALA A 265 -17.10 24.79 -5.20
C ALA A 265 -15.62 25.18 -5.17
N LYS A 266 -14.99 25.20 -3.98
CA LYS A 266 -13.56 25.47 -3.84
C LYS A 266 -12.67 24.46 -4.57
N ILE A 267 -13.01 23.17 -4.53
CA ILE A 267 -12.27 22.13 -5.26
C ILE A 267 -12.37 22.39 -6.76
N ASN A 268 -13.57 22.71 -7.27
CA ASN A 268 -13.77 23.00 -8.68
C ASN A 268 -12.99 24.26 -9.13
N ASP A 269 -13.01 25.32 -8.31
CA ASP A 269 -12.21 26.53 -8.58
C ASP A 269 -10.71 26.23 -8.58
N LEU A 270 -10.23 25.41 -7.63
CA LEU A 270 -8.83 25.01 -7.54
C LEU A 270 -8.43 24.16 -8.76
N LEU A 271 -9.28 23.21 -9.16
CA LEU A 271 -9.07 22.38 -10.35
C LEU A 271 -9.04 23.23 -11.62
N ALA A 272 -9.94 24.21 -11.76
CA ALA A 272 -9.92 25.14 -12.89
C ALA A 272 -8.64 25.98 -12.89
N SER A 273 -8.22 26.50 -11.73
CA SER A 273 -6.97 27.24 -11.58
C SER A 273 -5.76 26.40 -11.97
N HIS A 274 -5.64 25.19 -11.43
CA HIS A 274 -4.53 24.26 -11.75
C HIS A 274 -4.56 23.84 -13.22
N THR A 275 -5.74 23.61 -13.80
CA THR A 275 -5.87 23.26 -15.22
C THR A 275 -5.39 24.42 -16.10
N ASN A 276 -5.75 25.66 -15.75
CA ASN A 276 -5.25 26.84 -16.45
C ASN A 276 -3.73 27.00 -16.30
N GLU A 277 -3.19 26.80 -15.10
CA GLU A 277 -1.73 26.86 -14.87
C GLU A 277 -0.98 25.80 -15.68
N ILE A 278 -1.49 24.56 -15.72
CA ILE A 278 -0.93 23.48 -16.56
C ILE A 278 -1.00 23.87 -18.04
N LEU A 279 -2.12 24.44 -18.50
CA LEU A 279 -2.26 24.90 -19.89
C LEU A 279 -1.29 26.03 -20.22
N GLU A 280 -1.08 26.98 -19.32
CA GLU A 280 -0.09 28.04 -19.48
C GLU A 280 1.33 27.49 -19.51
N LEU A 281 1.69 26.58 -18.60
CA LEU A 281 2.98 25.90 -18.60
C LEU A 281 3.20 25.07 -19.86
N GLN A 282 2.17 24.37 -20.35
CA GLN A 282 2.25 23.64 -21.62
C GLN A 282 2.47 24.57 -22.81
N LYS A 283 1.74 25.69 -22.87
CA LYS A 283 1.95 26.72 -23.89
C LYS A 283 3.37 27.28 -23.83
N LYS A 284 3.85 27.61 -22.63
CA LYS A 284 5.22 28.11 -22.40
C LYS A 284 6.26 27.08 -22.81
N ASN A 285 6.17 25.84 -22.36
CA ASN A 285 7.11 24.77 -22.75
C ASN A 285 7.09 24.51 -24.26
N SER A 286 5.92 24.56 -24.90
CA SER A 286 5.80 24.43 -26.36
C SER A 286 6.51 25.58 -27.08
N GLN A 287 6.37 26.80 -26.57
CA GLN A 287 7.06 27.98 -27.08
C GLN A 287 8.57 27.89 -26.85
N ASP A 288 9.02 27.54 -25.64
CA ASP A 288 10.44 27.36 -25.30
C ASP A 288 11.08 26.25 -26.18
N LEU A 289 10.37 25.15 -26.43
CA LEU A 289 10.82 24.10 -27.36
C LEU A 289 10.92 24.60 -28.80
N LYS A 290 9.98 25.43 -29.24
CA LYS A 290 10.01 26.04 -30.57
C LYS A 290 11.19 27.00 -30.70
N ASP A 291 11.44 27.80 -29.67
CA ASP A 291 12.55 28.76 -29.64
C ASP A 291 13.90 28.05 -29.58
N LEU A 292 14.05 27.02 -28.73
CA LEU A 292 15.24 26.18 -28.69
C LEU A 292 15.47 25.45 -30.03
N LYS A 293 14.40 24.95 -30.66
CA LYS A 293 14.51 24.33 -31.99
C LYS A 293 14.97 25.34 -33.03
N ASN A 294 14.43 26.56 -33.00
CA ASN A 294 14.87 27.63 -33.90
C ASN A 294 16.33 28.01 -33.63
N GLU A 295 16.74 28.11 -32.36
CA GLU A 295 18.12 28.39 -31.97
C GLU A 295 19.08 27.29 -32.43
N ILE A 296 18.73 26.01 -32.26
CA ILE A 296 19.50 24.88 -32.80
C ILE A 296 19.60 24.95 -34.33
N VAL A 297 18.51 25.31 -35.02
CA VAL A 297 18.53 25.47 -36.48
C VAL A 297 19.45 26.64 -36.88
N THR A 298 19.40 27.75 -36.16
CA THR A 298 20.27 28.92 -36.37
C THR A 298 21.73 28.57 -36.10
N GLN A 299 22.05 27.98 -34.95
CA GLN A 299 23.41 27.52 -34.62
C GLN A 299 23.91 26.49 -35.63
N LYS A 300 23.07 25.54 -36.04
CA LYS A 300 23.43 24.58 -37.09
C LYS A 300 23.75 25.30 -38.39
N LYS A 301 22.95 26.29 -38.79
CA LYS A 301 23.21 27.11 -39.98
C LYS A 301 24.52 27.90 -39.83
N GLU A 302 24.75 28.55 -38.71
CA GLU A 302 25.99 29.30 -38.42
C GLU A 302 27.21 28.39 -38.44
N TYR A 303 27.16 27.21 -37.82
CA TYR A 303 28.25 26.22 -37.90
C TYR A 303 28.46 25.70 -39.32
N PHE A 304 27.39 25.47 -40.09
CA PHE A 304 27.50 25.08 -41.49
C PHE A 304 28.10 26.21 -42.33
N ASP A 305 27.70 27.46 -42.10
CA ASP A 305 28.22 28.63 -42.78
C ASP A 305 29.70 28.85 -42.42
N GLU A 306 30.09 28.73 -41.14
CA GLU A 306 31.48 28.79 -40.68
C GLU A 306 32.32 27.63 -41.22
N LEU A 307 31.78 26.41 -41.25
CA LEU A 307 32.44 25.25 -41.84
C LEU A 307 32.63 25.43 -43.35
N ASN A 308 31.62 25.96 -44.05
CA ASN A 308 31.72 26.28 -45.47
C ASN A 308 32.74 27.39 -45.72
N LEU A 309 32.82 28.39 -44.84
CA LEU A 309 33.79 29.48 -44.92
C LEU A 309 35.21 28.95 -44.68
N LYS A 310 35.44 28.15 -43.64
CA LYS A 310 36.73 27.45 -43.41
C LYS A 310 37.08 26.45 -44.50
N SER A 311 36.11 25.75 -45.06
CA SER A 311 36.31 24.84 -46.19
C SER A 311 36.71 25.61 -47.46
N SER A 312 36.08 26.76 -47.70
CA SER A 312 36.45 27.69 -48.78
C SER A 312 37.85 28.29 -48.56
N GLU A 313 38.19 28.67 -47.32
CA GLU A 313 39.54 29.11 -46.95
C GLU A 313 40.57 27.99 -47.11
N TYR A 314 40.24 26.77 -46.72
CA TYR A 314 41.11 25.60 -46.92
C TYR A 314 41.29 25.31 -48.41
N LEU A 315 40.25 25.41 -49.23
CA LEU A 315 40.34 25.30 -50.68
C LEU A 315 41.21 26.40 -51.29
N LYS A 316 41.07 27.65 -50.82
CA LYS A 316 41.95 28.76 -51.21
C LYS A 316 43.40 28.47 -50.81
N LEU A 317 43.64 28.08 -49.56
CA LEU A 317 44.97 27.76 -49.06
C LEU A 317 45.59 26.54 -49.76
N ALA A 318 44.79 25.52 -50.08
CA ALA A 318 45.21 24.35 -50.84
C ALA A 318 45.56 24.74 -52.29
N ASN A 319 44.77 25.61 -52.92
CA ASN A 319 45.09 26.16 -54.24
C ASN A 319 46.32 27.07 -54.20
N GLU A 320 46.48 27.90 -53.17
CA GLU A 320 47.66 28.72 -52.94
C GLU A 320 48.90 27.86 -52.69
N TYR A 321 48.77 26.77 -51.94
CA TYR A 321 49.85 25.81 -51.72
C TYR A 321 50.21 25.04 -53.00
N GLU A 322 49.23 24.60 -53.80
CA GLU A 322 49.49 23.96 -55.10
C GLU A 322 50.08 24.96 -56.11
N ASN A 323 49.66 26.22 -56.10
CA ASN A 323 50.28 27.28 -56.89
C ASN A 323 51.70 27.58 -56.40
N TYR A 324 51.92 27.69 -55.10
CA TYR A 324 53.24 27.85 -54.49
C TYR A 324 54.16 26.67 -54.84
N LYS A 325 53.65 25.43 -54.78
CA LYS A 325 54.37 24.22 -55.17
C LYS A 325 54.70 24.23 -56.67
N LYS A 326 53.76 24.63 -57.54
CA LYS A 326 54.01 24.80 -58.97
C LYS A 326 55.02 25.91 -59.25
N ASP A 327 54.95 27.02 -58.54
CA ASP A 327 55.89 28.13 -58.69
C ASP A 327 57.26 27.77 -58.14
N LYS A 328 57.36 27.01 -57.03
CA LYS A 328 58.62 26.43 -56.56
C LYS A 328 59.16 25.35 -57.49
N GLN A 329 58.31 24.56 -58.14
CA GLN A 329 58.73 23.65 -59.19
C GLN A 329 59.23 24.39 -60.44
N LYS A 330 58.60 25.52 -60.82
CA LYS A 330 59.08 26.39 -61.90
C LYS A 330 60.39 27.07 -61.52
N GLU A 331 60.51 27.62 -60.31
CA GLU A 331 61.76 28.18 -59.79
C GLU A 331 62.85 27.10 -59.74
N PHE A 332 62.53 25.88 -59.34
CA PHE A 332 63.47 24.76 -59.33
C PHE A 332 63.84 24.32 -60.74
N ALA A 333 62.91 24.34 -61.70
CA ALA A 333 63.19 24.06 -63.11
C ALA A 333 64.05 25.16 -63.73
N ILE A 334 63.77 26.44 -63.44
CA ILE A 334 64.58 27.59 -63.83
C ILE A 334 65.96 27.51 -63.16
N PHE A 335 66.03 27.11 -61.89
CA PHE A 335 67.28 26.91 -61.17
C PHE A 335 68.07 25.75 -61.76
N GLN A 336 67.45 24.61 -62.08
CA GLN A 336 68.09 23.50 -62.79
C GLN A 336 68.58 23.93 -64.18
N GLN A 337 67.78 24.71 -64.92
CA GLN A 337 68.14 25.21 -66.24
C GLN A 337 69.29 26.22 -66.16
N ASN A 338 69.28 27.08 -65.14
CA ASN A 338 70.37 28.02 -64.83
C ASN A 338 71.61 27.27 -64.33
N LEU A 339 71.47 26.21 -63.53
CA LEU A 339 72.58 25.38 -63.08
C LEU A 339 73.18 24.65 -64.27
N ALA A 340 72.36 24.07 -65.15
CA ALA A 340 72.79 23.44 -66.39
C ALA A 340 73.46 24.44 -67.33
N LYS A 341 72.93 25.67 -67.43
CA LYS A 341 73.55 26.76 -68.18
C LYS A 341 74.87 27.20 -67.54
N THR A 342 74.95 27.31 -66.21
CA THR A 342 76.18 27.68 -65.50
C THR A 342 77.23 26.58 -65.59
N TYR A 343 76.83 25.31 -65.55
CA TYR A 343 77.70 24.16 -65.82
C TYR A 343 78.21 24.20 -67.26
N LYS A 344 77.34 24.46 -68.24
CA LYS A 344 77.72 24.58 -69.65
C LYS A 344 78.63 25.79 -69.89
N ASP A 345 78.35 26.94 -69.28
CA ASP A 345 79.15 28.16 -69.38
C ASP A 345 80.51 27.98 -68.65
N ALA A 346 80.54 27.26 -67.53
CA ALA A 346 81.78 26.92 -66.81
C ALA A 346 82.59 25.85 -67.53
N GLU A 347 81.93 24.91 -68.22
CA GLU A 347 82.56 23.91 -69.08
C GLU A 347 83.10 24.56 -70.35
N GLU A 348 82.34 25.44 -71.01
CA GLU A 348 82.83 26.26 -72.13
C GLU A 348 83.95 27.20 -71.70
N LYS A 349 83.87 27.79 -70.50
CA LYS A 349 84.97 28.59 -69.94
C LYS A 349 86.19 27.74 -69.64
N LYS A 350 86.05 26.55 -69.03
CA LYS A 350 87.17 25.62 -68.83
C LYS A 350 87.76 25.14 -70.16
N VAL A 351 86.93 24.83 -71.14
CA VAL A 351 87.37 24.41 -72.48
C VAL A 351 88.07 25.57 -73.19
N ASN A 352 87.57 26.80 -73.09
CA ASN A 352 88.24 27.97 -73.64
C ASN A 352 89.52 28.34 -72.87
N ASP A 353 89.54 28.22 -71.55
CA ASP A 353 90.74 28.45 -70.72
C ASP A 353 91.79 27.39 -71.04
N ILE A 354 91.42 26.11 -71.16
CA ILE A 354 92.29 25.03 -71.61
C ILE A 354 92.74 25.28 -73.06
N LYS A 355 91.86 25.68 -73.97
CA LYS A 355 92.20 25.99 -75.37
C LYS A 355 93.15 27.19 -75.46
N ASN A 356 92.95 28.22 -74.64
CA ASN A 356 93.81 29.40 -74.57
C ASN A 356 95.15 29.09 -73.91
N ASP A 357 95.19 28.24 -72.88
CA ASP A 357 96.43 27.72 -72.31
C ASP A 357 97.16 26.81 -73.30
N PHE A 358 96.45 25.99 -74.06
CA PHE A 358 97.03 25.16 -75.12
C PHE A 358 97.56 26.03 -76.26
N LEU A 359 96.85 27.09 -76.65
CA LEU A 359 97.31 28.10 -77.61
C LEU A 359 98.52 28.86 -77.07
N ARG A 360 98.54 29.24 -75.78
CA ARG A 360 99.69 29.87 -75.12
C ARG A 360 100.89 28.94 -75.13
N VAL A 361 100.71 27.66 -74.76
CA VAL A 361 101.76 26.64 -74.81
C VAL A 361 102.23 26.42 -76.25
N ILE A 362 101.35 26.40 -77.25
CA ILE A 362 101.76 26.32 -78.67
C ILE A 362 102.53 27.57 -79.09
N VAL A 363 102.12 28.77 -78.67
CA VAL A 363 102.83 30.02 -78.97
C VAL A 363 104.18 30.06 -78.26
N GLU A 364 104.27 29.64 -77.00
CA GLU A 364 105.52 29.52 -76.24
C GLU A 364 106.43 28.43 -76.79
N GLN A 365 105.89 27.28 -77.19
CA GLN A 365 106.62 26.23 -77.91
C GLN A 365 107.08 26.72 -79.27
N ASN A 366 106.27 27.45 -80.02
CA ASN A 366 106.67 28.04 -81.31
C ASN A 366 107.69 29.17 -81.13
N ALA A 367 107.61 29.96 -80.06
CA ALA A 367 108.63 30.94 -79.70
C ALA A 367 109.94 30.25 -79.30
N THR A 368 109.87 29.14 -78.56
CA THR A 368 111.03 28.33 -78.18
C THR A 368 111.62 27.60 -79.38
N ILE A 369 110.80 27.05 -80.28
CA ILE A 369 111.20 26.46 -81.56
C ILE A 369 111.78 27.54 -82.47
N SER A 370 111.23 28.76 -82.49
CA SER A 370 111.78 29.89 -83.25
C SER A 370 113.13 30.35 -82.66
N LEU A 371 113.27 30.37 -81.34
CA LEU A 371 114.55 30.66 -80.68
C LEU A 371 115.58 29.55 -80.92
N LEU A 372 115.15 28.29 -80.89
CA LEU A 372 115.98 27.12 -81.22
C LEU A 372 116.33 27.11 -82.71
N ASN A 373 115.42 27.45 -83.61
CA ASN A 373 115.68 27.59 -85.04
C ASN A 373 116.59 28.78 -85.32
N ALA A 374 116.43 29.92 -84.64
CA ALA A 374 117.38 31.02 -84.74
C ALA A 374 118.76 30.64 -84.19
N ARG A 375 118.82 29.80 -83.15
CA ARG A 375 120.07 29.25 -82.62
C ARG A 375 120.68 28.19 -83.54
N ILE A 376 119.87 27.36 -84.19
CA ILE A 376 120.28 26.39 -85.21
C ILE A 376 120.77 27.15 -86.44
N SER A 377 120.05 28.13 -86.96
CA SER A 377 120.50 28.97 -88.08
C SER A 377 121.74 29.81 -87.73
N SER A 378 121.88 30.26 -86.49
CA SER A 378 123.12 30.88 -85.97
C SER A 378 124.28 29.88 -85.91
N MET A 379 124.03 28.65 -85.47
CA MET A 379 125.01 27.56 -85.50
C MET A 379 125.32 27.10 -86.92
N GLU A 380 124.36 27.06 -87.84
CA GLU A 380 124.54 26.75 -89.26
C GLU A 380 125.32 27.85 -89.97
N ALA A 381 125.08 29.13 -89.65
CA ALA A 381 125.87 30.24 -90.15
C ALA A 381 127.31 30.19 -89.60
N LYS A 382 127.49 29.83 -88.32
CA LYS A 382 128.83 29.55 -87.75
C LYS A 382 129.48 28.33 -88.41
N PHE A 383 128.76 27.23 -88.60
CA PHE A 383 129.28 26.04 -89.26
C PHE A 383 129.60 26.29 -90.72
N ARG A 384 128.79 27.07 -91.45
CA ARG A 384 129.12 27.51 -92.81
C ARG A 384 130.34 28.43 -92.84
N SER A 385 130.44 29.38 -91.90
CA SER A 385 131.62 30.24 -91.78
C SER A 385 132.88 29.44 -91.43
N ASP A 386 132.77 28.45 -90.54
CA ASP A 386 133.87 27.55 -90.17
C ASP A 386 134.20 26.56 -91.29
N LEU A 387 133.21 26.07 -92.04
CA LEU A 387 133.42 25.25 -93.25
C LEU A 387 134.04 26.07 -94.37
N GLU A 388 133.62 27.31 -94.63
CA GLU A 388 134.22 28.17 -95.66
C GLU A 388 135.64 28.62 -95.25
N ALA A 389 135.88 28.83 -93.95
CA ALA A 389 137.22 29.07 -93.43
C ALA A 389 138.10 27.81 -93.56
N LYS A 390 137.57 26.62 -93.24
CA LYS A 390 138.25 25.34 -93.41
C LYS A 390 138.46 24.96 -94.86
N ASP A 391 137.54 25.23 -95.78
CA ASP A 391 137.68 24.99 -97.22
C ASP A 391 138.69 25.95 -97.85
N LYS A 392 138.78 27.21 -97.38
CA LYS A 392 139.88 28.12 -97.75
C LYS A 392 141.23 27.66 -97.19
N GLU A 393 141.25 27.07 -96.00
CA GLU A 393 142.46 26.50 -95.39
C GLU A 393 142.88 25.18 -96.08
N TYR A 394 141.91 24.35 -96.48
CA TYR A 394 142.11 23.10 -97.20
C TYR A 394 142.53 23.36 -98.65
N ALA A 395 141.95 24.35 -99.34
CA ALA A 395 142.39 24.77 -100.67
C ALA A 395 143.81 25.35 -100.66
N LYS A 396 144.19 26.13 -99.62
CA LYS A 396 145.57 26.59 -99.44
C LYS A 396 146.54 25.45 -99.11
N SER A 397 146.11 24.49 -98.30
CA SER A 397 146.92 23.32 -97.93
C SER A 397 147.08 22.31 -99.07
N LEU A 398 146.04 22.10 -99.88
CA LEU A 398 146.05 21.23 -101.06
C LEU A 398 146.89 21.82 -102.20
N GLN A 399 146.85 23.15 -102.38
CA GLN A 399 147.72 23.85 -103.33
C GLN A 399 149.20 23.77 -102.89
N ALA A 400 149.48 23.99 -101.60
CA ALA A 400 150.83 23.82 -101.04
C ALA A 400 151.33 22.36 -101.10
N LEU A 401 150.42 21.37 -101.05
CA LEU A 401 150.77 19.95 -101.24
C LEU A 401 151.05 19.61 -102.71
N LYS A 402 150.28 20.17 -103.65
CA LYS A 402 150.54 20.03 -105.10
C LYS A 402 151.88 20.64 -105.50
N ASP A 403 152.21 21.83 -104.99
CA ASP A 403 153.48 22.50 -105.26
C ASP A 403 154.68 21.73 -104.65
N LYS A 404 154.49 21.08 -103.50
CA LYS A 404 155.49 20.16 -102.91
C LYS A 404 155.61 18.83 -103.64
N ALA A 405 154.52 18.25 -104.13
CA ALA A 405 154.55 17.01 -104.90
C ALA A 405 155.26 17.19 -106.26
N LEU A 406 155.03 18.32 -106.94
CA LEU A 406 155.71 18.67 -108.19
C LEU A 406 157.22 18.89 -108.01
N PHE A 407 157.63 19.46 -106.88
CA PHE A 407 159.05 19.63 -106.51
C PHE A 407 159.75 18.30 -106.22
N ILE A 408 159.05 17.33 -105.62
CA ILE A 408 159.60 16.00 -105.31
C ILE A 408 159.76 15.17 -106.60
N GLU A 409 158.77 15.20 -107.51
CA GLU A 409 158.82 14.49 -108.79
C GLU A 409 159.96 15.00 -109.71
N GLN A 410 160.25 16.31 -109.70
CA GLN A 410 161.36 16.89 -110.47
C GLN A 410 162.75 16.56 -109.89
N ASN A 411 162.87 16.41 -108.56
CA ASN A 411 164.12 16.00 -107.93
C ASN A 411 164.40 14.50 -108.11
N GLU A 412 163.37 13.65 -108.07
CA GLU A 412 163.50 12.21 -108.26
C GLU A 412 163.99 11.86 -109.67
N ASN A 413 163.50 12.57 -110.69
CA ASN A 413 163.96 12.42 -112.08
C ASN A 413 165.40 12.93 -112.30
N ARG A 414 165.85 13.94 -111.53
CA ARG A 414 167.22 14.46 -111.58
C ARG A 414 168.24 13.49 -110.94
N LEU A 415 167.90 12.91 -109.79
CA LEU A 415 168.76 11.94 -109.09
C LEU A 415 168.90 10.62 -109.87
N LYS A 416 167.86 10.20 -110.60
CA LYS A 416 167.91 8.96 -111.40
C LYS A 416 168.84 9.08 -112.62
N ALA A 417 168.90 10.25 -113.25
CA ALA A 417 169.82 10.54 -114.35
C ALA A 417 171.29 10.65 -113.90
N GLU A 418 171.56 11.22 -112.70
CA GLU A 418 172.91 11.28 -112.11
C GLU A 418 173.42 9.89 -111.64
N PHE A 419 172.52 8.98 -111.28
CA PHE A 419 172.88 7.61 -110.88
C PHE A 419 173.31 6.74 -112.07
N ASP A 420 172.58 6.78 -113.19
CA ASP A 420 172.89 5.98 -114.38
C ASP A 420 174.20 6.42 -115.08
N GLN A 421 174.59 7.70 -114.95
CA GLN A 421 175.86 8.22 -115.45
C GLN A 421 177.07 7.75 -114.62
N ASN A 422 176.91 7.56 -113.32
CA ASN A 422 177.96 7.07 -112.42
C ASN A 422 178.15 5.55 -112.49
N VAL A 423 177.10 4.77 -112.75
CA VAL A 423 177.21 3.30 -112.88
C VAL A 423 177.98 2.89 -114.15
N SER A 424 177.87 3.68 -115.22
CA SER A 424 178.57 3.41 -116.49
C SER A 424 180.08 3.68 -116.41
N SER A 425 180.51 4.68 -115.62
CA SER A 425 181.93 5.01 -115.41
C SER A 425 182.65 4.00 -114.51
N PHE A 426 181.97 3.42 -113.51
CA PHE A 426 182.54 2.39 -112.63
C PHE A 426 182.75 1.03 -113.32
N LYS A 427 181.87 0.63 -114.24
CA LYS A 427 182.01 -0.66 -114.96
C LYS A 427 183.19 -0.68 -115.93
N GLN A 428 183.56 0.46 -116.50
CA GLN A 428 184.73 0.58 -117.40
C GLN A 428 186.06 0.55 -116.64
N ALA A 429 186.10 1.10 -115.42
CA ALA A 429 187.29 1.09 -114.56
C ALA A 429 187.60 -0.30 -113.98
N LEU A 430 186.58 -1.11 -113.71
CA LEU A 430 186.76 -2.48 -113.20
C LEU A 430 187.39 -3.43 -114.24
N LYS A 431 186.94 -3.37 -115.50
CA LYS A 431 187.48 -4.21 -116.58
C LYS A 431 188.96 -3.96 -116.89
N GLN A 432 189.48 -2.75 -116.65
CA GLN A 432 190.90 -2.44 -116.84
C GLN A 432 191.78 -2.88 -115.67
N LYS A 433 191.20 -3.08 -114.47
CA LYS A 433 191.95 -3.50 -113.28
C LYS A 433 192.09 -5.01 -113.17
N ASP A 434 191.10 -5.78 -113.62
CA ASP A 434 191.18 -7.25 -113.57
C ASP A 434 192.25 -7.83 -114.52
N VAL A 435 192.47 -7.18 -115.68
CA VAL A 435 193.55 -7.55 -116.61
C VAL A 435 194.94 -7.25 -116.01
N LYS A 436 195.04 -6.22 -115.14
CA LYS A 436 196.30 -5.81 -114.51
C LYS A 436 196.67 -6.67 -113.28
N ILE A 437 195.68 -7.19 -112.57
CA ILE A 437 195.89 -7.98 -111.34
C ILE A 437 196.38 -9.40 -111.65
N SER A 438 195.95 -10.00 -112.78
CA SER A 438 196.39 -11.35 -113.12
C SER A 438 197.85 -11.40 -113.64
N GLU A 439 198.30 -10.37 -114.38
CA GLU A 439 199.71 -10.24 -114.77
C GLU A 439 200.64 -9.98 -113.57
N LEU A 440 200.18 -9.24 -112.55
CA LEU A 440 200.96 -8.94 -111.34
C LEU A 440 201.11 -10.14 -110.39
N ASN A 441 200.15 -11.09 -110.39
CA ASN A 441 200.28 -12.31 -109.58
C ASN A 441 201.28 -13.33 -110.14
N ALA A 442 201.60 -13.26 -111.44
CA ALA A 442 202.69 -14.05 -112.03
C ALA A 442 204.08 -13.51 -111.66
N GLN A 443 204.19 -12.25 -111.20
CA GLN A 443 205.46 -11.59 -110.88
C GLN A 443 205.76 -11.52 -109.38
N ILE A 444 204.77 -11.71 -108.49
CA ILE A 444 204.92 -11.52 -107.04
C ILE A 444 205.14 -12.85 -106.27
N GLN A 445 205.09 -14.00 -106.94
CA GLN A 445 205.47 -15.30 -106.34
C GLN A 445 206.96 -15.64 -106.47
N ASP A 446 207.73 -14.89 -107.25
CA ASP A 446 209.14 -15.19 -107.47
C ASP A 446 210.02 -14.02 -107.06
N LEU A 447 210.02 -13.72 -105.74
CA LEU A 447 211.11 -13.10 -104.96
C LEU A 447 210.77 -11.68 -104.40
N ILE A 448 210.95 -11.28 -103.13
CA ILE A 448 211.74 -11.78 -101.97
C ILE A 448 212.78 -12.82 -102.41
N LYS A 449 213.89 -12.51 -103.05
CA LYS A 449 214.70 -11.31 -103.38
C LYS A 449 214.10 -10.10 -104.15
N SER A 450 214.04 -8.96 -103.43
CA SER A 450 214.36 -7.56 -103.83
C SER A 450 213.28 -6.46 -103.71
N GLN A 451 213.62 -5.42 -102.93
CA GLN A 451 213.30 -3.96 -102.99
C GLN A 451 211.88 -3.31 -102.79
N THR A 452 211.78 -2.51 -101.70
CA THR A 452 211.24 -1.10 -101.48
C THR A 452 209.75 -0.64 -101.58
N ASP A 453 209.34 0.15 -100.53
CA ASP A 453 208.42 1.35 -100.40
C ASP A 453 206.85 1.37 -100.45
N GLY A 454 206.18 2.00 -99.43
CA GLY A 454 205.19 3.12 -99.57
C GLY A 454 203.63 3.04 -99.28
N LYS A 455 203.16 3.47 -98.07
CA LYS A 455 201.98 4.37 -97.67
C LYS A 455 200.45 4.11 -97.95
N MET A 456 199.56 4.19 -96.91
CA MET A 456 198.50 5.26 -96.66
C MET A 456 197.37 4.94 -95.61
N ILE A 457 196.81 6.00 -94.99
CA ILE A 457 195.90 6.11 -93.80
C ILE A 457 194.53 6.76 -94.16
N LYS A 458 193.39 6.32 -93.56
CA LYS A 458 192.16 7.09 -93.11
C LYS A 458 190.90 6.20 -92.92
N ASN A 459 190.39 5.92 -91.70
CA ASN A 459 188.97 5.51 -91.43
C ASN A 459 188.49 5.31 -89.95
N TYR A 460 188.95 6.07 -88.94
CA TYR A 460 188.57 5.81 -87.53
C TYR A 460 187.70 6.88 -86.82
N GLU A 461 187.35 8.00 -87.46
CA GLU A 461 186.65 9.12 -86.79
C GLU A 461 185.10 9.10 -86.87
N ILE A 462 184.48 8.29 -87.74
CA ILE A 462 183.02 8.35 -87.99
C ILE A 462 182.17 7.51 -87.01
N LEU A 463 182.76 6.55 -86.28
CA LEU A 463 181.97 5.56 -85.54
C LEU A 463 181.47 6.02 -84.14
N ASN A 464 181.92 7.16 -83.63
CA ASN A 464 181.71 7.52 -82.22
C ASN A 464 180.51 8.47 -81.96
N GLU A 465 179.94 9.11 -82.98
CA GLU A 465 178.85 10.09 -82.82
C GLU A 465 177.45 9.47 -82.69
N ASP A 466 177.18 8.34 -83.35
CA ASP A 466 175.83 7.75 -83.41
C ASP A 466 175.33 7.16 -82.09
N ILE A 467 176.23 6.71 -81.21
CA ILE A 467 175.86 6.04 -79.95
C ILE A 467 175.20 7.00 -78.93
N THR A 468 175.46 8.30 -79.01
CA THR A 468 175.03 9.26 -77.99
C THR A 468 173.56 9.68 -78.14
N LYS A 469 173.00 9.65 -79.36
CA LYS A 469 171.63 10.13 -79.64
C LYS A 469 170.51 9.22 -79.10
N LEU A 470 170.74 7.90 -79.03
CA LEU A 470 169.70 6.92 -78.71
C LEU A 470 169.30 6.85 -77.22
N LYS A 471 170.08 7.40 -76.29
CA LYS A 471 169.77 7.32 -74.84
C LYS A 471 168.70 8.31 -74.36
N LEU A 472 168.50 9.43 -75.06
CA LEU A 472 167.66 10.54 -74.56
C LEU A 472 166.15 10.30 -74.76
N GLU A 473 165.75 9.46 -75.71
CA GLU A 473 164.35 9.27 -76.10
C GLU A 473 163.52 8.43 -75.11
N ASN A 474 164.16 7.62 -74.26
CA ASN A 474 163.48 6.59 -73.48
C ASN A 474 162.87 7.06 -72.13
N GLU A 475 163.31 8.18 -71.56
CA GLU A 475 162.82 8.65 -70.25
C GLU A 475 161.42 9.32 -70.30
N ASN A 476 161.03 9.91 -71.44
CA ASN A 476 159.83 10.74 -71.52
C ASN A 476 158.50 9.95 -71.45
N LEU A 477 158.50 8.65 -71.75
CA LEU A 477 157.29 7.83 -71.82
C LEU A 477 156.69 7.43 -70.46
N LYS A 478 157.46 7.50 -69.36
CA LYS A 478 157.05 6.92 -68.07
C LYS A 478 156.07 7.78 -67.25
N LYS A 479 155.96 9.08 -67.52
CA LYS A 479 155.30 10.06 -66.64
C LYS A 479 153.78 10.22 -66.83
N PHE A 480 153.21 9.67 -67.90
CA PHE A 480 151.81 9.91 -68.30
C PHE A 480 150.76 9.01 -67.61
N SER A 481 151.17 7.94 -66.91
CA SER A 481 150.24 6.87 -66.50
C SER A 481 149.52 7.03 -65.15
N GLU A 482 149.91 7.95 -64.24
CA GLU A 482 149.51 7.89 -62.82
C GLU A 482 148.24 8.70 -62.43
N GLU A 483 147.77 9.68 -63.21
CA GLU A 483 146.78 10.68 -62.72
C GLU A 483 145.29 10.24 -62.70
N ASN A 484 144.90 9.15 -63.37
CA ASN A 484 143.47 8.87 -63.64
C ASN A 484 142.66 8.14 -62.54
N LEU A 485 143.25 7.73 -61.40
CA LEU A 485 142.62 6.77 -60.46
C LEU A 485 141.70 7.36 -59.35
N GLN A 486 141.73 8.67 -59.06
CA GLN A 486 141.25 9.19 -57.76
C GLN A 486 139.75 9.57 -57.62
N LYS A 487 138.95 9.68 -58.70
CA LYS A 487 137.63 10.37 -58.70
C LYS A 487 136.37 9.60 -58.20
N SER A 488 136.41 8.31 -57.86
CA SER A 488 135.20 7.45 -57.75
C SER A 488 134.50 7.28 -56.37
N LYS A 489 134.92 7.90 -55.25
CA LYS A 489 134.54 7.45 -53.88
C LYS A 489 133.39 8.15 -53.10
N GLU A 490 132.76 9.26 -53.52
CA GLU A 490 131.98 10.15 -52.61
C GLU A 490 130.42 9.97 -52.47
N LEU A 491 129.72 9.09 -53.18
CA LEU A 491 128.25 9.23 -53.42
C LEU A 491 127.21 8.59 -52.42
N VAL A 492 127.56 7.94 -51.31
CA VAL A 492 126.70 6.87 -50.68
C VAL A 492 125.88 7.22 -49.39
N LEU A 493 126.00 8.37 -48.70
CA LEU A 493 125.59 8.50 -47.27
C LEU A 493 124.16 9.03 -46.86
N GLN A 494 123.22 9.39 -47.75
CA GLN A 494 122.09 10.32 -47.42
C GLN A 494 120.72 9.73 -46.93
N LYS A 495 120.40 8.42 -46.97
CA LYS A 495 118.99 7.93 -47.08
C LYS A 495 118.17 7.49 -45.82
N ASP A 496 118.63 7.58 -44.57
CA ASP A 496 118.13 6.72 -43.45
C ASP A 496 117.15 7.32 -42.38
N LYS A 497 116.59 8.55 -42.50
CA LYS A 497 115.99 9.31 -41.35
C LYS A 497 114.45 9.34 -41.14
N ASP A 498 113.56 8.92 -42.05
CA ASP A 498 112.15 9.39 -42.08
C ASP A 498 111.02 8.55 -41.39
N MET A 499 111.25 7.39 -40.77
CA MET A 499 110.18 6.38 -40.52
C MET A 499 109.38 6.43 -39.18
N LYS A 500 109.65 7.30 -38.20
CA LYS A 500 109.26 7.08 -36.76
C LYS A 500 107.95 7.74 -36.22
N MET A 501 107.10 8.42 -37.00
CA MET A 501 106.15 9.44 -36.48
C MET A 501 104.64 9.07 -36.30
N GLU A 502 104.11 7.93 -36.77
CA GLU A 502 102.63 7.74 -36.91
C GLU A 502 101.81 7.09 -35.76
N LEU A 503 102.41 6.50 -34.71
CA LEU A 503 101.70 5.54 -33.82
C LEU A 503 100.79 6.13 -32.71
N ASP A 504 100.92 7.40 -32.31
CA ASP A 504 100.37 7.91 -31.03
C ASP A 504 98.89 8.38 -31.01
N LYS A 505 98.16 8.43 -32.13
CA LYS A 505 96.85 9.13 -32.23
C LYS A 505 95.56 8.36 -31.82
N LEU A 506 95.58 7.04 -31.59
CA LEU A 506 94.34 6.22 -31.52
C LEU A 506 93.68 6.11 -30.12
N LYS A 507 94.38 6.50 -29.05
CA LYS A 507 94.02 6.14 -27.66
C LYS A 507 92.96 7.05 -26.99
N GLU A 508 92.71 8.25 -27.51
CA GLU A 508 91.89 9.29 -26.82
C GLU A 508 90.36 9.21 -27.04
N HIS A 509 89.83 8.34 -27.91
CA HIS A 509 88.42 8.41 -28.35
C HIS A 509 87.37 7.78 -27.39
N TYR A 510 87.71 6.78 -26.58
CA TYR A 510 86.71 5.93 -25.89
C TYR A 510 86.30 6.37 -24.47
N GLU A 511 87.03 7.28 -23.82
CA GLU A 511 86.76 7.67 -22.43
C GLU A 511 85.56 8.63 -22.25
N SER A 512 85.00 9.17 -23.35
CA SER A 512 83.97 10.23 -23.31
C SER A 512 82.52 9.74 -23.11
N ILE A 513 82.18 8.47 -23.34
CA ILE A 513 80.78 7.99 -23.48
C ILE A 513 80.12 7.62 -22.12
N ILE A 514 80.88 7.37 -21.06
CA ILE A 514 80.38 6.77 -19.79
C ILE A 514 79.75 7.81 -18.82
N LYS A 515 79.83 9.11 -19.12
CA LYS A 515 79.49 10.18 -18.16
C LYS A 515 77.99 10.53 -18.07
N ASP A 516 77.17 10.16 -19.05
CA ASP A 516 75.81 10.73 -19.23
C ASP A 516 74.63 9.91 -18.63
N LEU A 517 74.86 8.72 -18.05
CA LEU A 517 73.77 7.81 -17.63
C LEU A 517 73.29 7.92 -16.17
N LYS A 518 73.69 8.93 -15.38
CA LYS A 518 73.50 8.90 -13.91
C LYS A 518 72.43 9.78 -13.26
N ILE A 519 71.77 10.74 -13.91
CA ILE A 519 70.82 11.63 -13.17
C ILE A 519 69.66 12.08 -14.06
N GLY A 520 68.46 11.54 -13.80
CA GLY A 520 67.18 12.08 -14.28
C GLY A 520 66.12 11.82 -13.22
N ASP A 521 65.65 12.89 -12.57
CA ASP A 521 64.75 12.87 -11.42
C ASP A 521 63.38 12.22 -11.70
N PHE A 522 63.01 11.29 -10.84
CA PHE A 522 61.77 10.52 -10.89
C PHE A 522 60.65 11.15 -10.06
N ASN A 523 59.83 12.01 -10.68
CA ASN A 523 58.64 12.59 -10.03
C ASN A 523 57.44 11.61 -10.07
N MET A 524 57.40 10.64 -9.14
CA MET A 524 56.17 9.94 -8.75
C MET A 524 55.94 10.16 -7.24
N THR A 525 54.87 10.88 -6.91
CA THR A 525 54.50 11.33 -5.55
C THR A 525 53.94 10.19 -4.69
N SER A 526 54.80 9.46 -3.99
CA SER A 526 54.53 8.81 -2.69
C SER A 526 55.83 8.25 -2.07
N THR A 527 56.61 9.11 -1.41
CA THR A 527 57.85 8.71 -0.71
C THR A 527 57.63 8.62 0.81
N SER A 528 56.96 7.56 1.26
CA SER A 528 57.01 7.18 2.68
C SER A 528 58.22 6.26 2.92
N SER A 529 59.19 6.73 3.72
CA SER A 529 60.37 5.94 4.10
C SER A 529 59.97 4.68 4.89
N LEU A 530 60.19 3.50 4.29
CA LEU A 530 59.92 2.18 4.89
C LEU A 530 61.08 1.65 5.77
N ASN A 531 62.05 2.51 6.11
CA ASN A 531 63.28 2.16 6.84
C ASN A 531 62.98 1.31 8.09
N GLY A 532 63.52 0.09 8.13
CA GLY A 532 63.50 -0.81 9.28
C GLY A 532 62.35 -1.82 9.34
N LYS A 533 61.39 -1.84 8.39
CA LYS A 533 60.35 -2.87 8.33
C LYS A 533 60.83 -4.10 7.53
N LYS A 534 60.61 -5.32 8.04
CA LYS A 534 60.85 -6.56 7.27
C LYS A 534 59.67 -6.80 6.32
N SER A 535 59.96 -7.06 5.06
CA SER A 535 58.95 -7.47 4.08
C SER A 535 58.35 -8.82 4.46
N ILE A 536 57.04 -8.96 4.32
CA ILE A 536 56.31 -10.20 4.64
C ILE A 536 56.13 -11.12 3.45
N ASP A 537 56.26 -10.58 2.23
CA ASP A 537 56.27 -11.34 0.98
C ASP A 537 57.00 -10.52 -0.09
N GLU A 538 57.57 -11.20 -1.09
CA GLU A 538 58.17 -10.55 -2.24
C GLU A 538 57.97 -11.36 -3.53
N ILE A 539 57.74 -10.65 -4.63
CA ILE A 539 57.67 -11.25 -5.97
C ILE A 539 58.61 -10.53 -6.92
N LYS A 540 59.39 -11.32 -7.66
CA LYS A 540 60.24 -10.84 -8.75
C LYS A 540 59.57 -11.14 -10.09
N CYS A 541 59.55 -10.14 -10.95
CA CYS A 541 58.90 -10.20 -12.25
C CYS A 541 59.85 -9.73 -13.34
N GLU A 542 60.15 -10.62 -14.27
CA GLU A 542 60.94 -10.31 -15.48
C GLU A 542 60.01 -9.87 -16.61
N LEU A 543 60.46 -8.88 -17.39
CA LEU A 543 59.74 -8.37 -18.54
C LEU A 543 60.28 -9.00 -19.82
N LYS A 544 59.37 -9.41 -20.70
CA LYS A 544 59.69 -9.87 -22.06
C LYS A 544 58.88 -9.04 -23.05
N ASP A 545 59.52 -8.48 -24.06
CA ASP A 545 58.88 -7.73 -25.16
C ASP A 545 57.87 -6.67 -24.69
N ASN A 546 58.23 -5.84 -23.71
CA ASN A 546 57.36 -4.77 -23.18
C ASN A 546 56.14 -5.22 -22.35
N ALA A 547 56.02 -6.49 -21.98
CA ALA A 547 54.89 -6.96 -21.17
C ALA A 547 55.32 -7.87 -19.99
N MET A 548 54.46 -7.95 -18.97
CA MET A 548 54.57 -8.98 -17.92
C MET A 548 54.37 -10.36 -18.55
N THR A 549 55.24 -11.32 -18.22
CA THR A 549 55.03 -12.71 -18.62
C THR A 549 53.77 -13.29 -17.96
N LYS A 550 53.15 -14.29 -18.59
CA LYS A 550 51.96 -14.96 -18.01
C LYS A 550 52.24 -15.52 -16.60
N GLU A 551 53.45 -16.01 -16.37
CA GLU A 551 53.87 -16.52 -15.07
C GLU A 551 53.94 -15.40 -14.01
N CYS A 552 54.57 -14.26 -14.36
CA CYS A 552 54.62 -13.09 -13.50
C CYS A 552 53.20 -12.56 -13.21
N GLN A 553 52.31 -12.53 -14.21
CA GLN A 553 50.92 -12.08 -14.04
C GLN A 553 50.12 -12.99 -13.11
N SER A 554 50.36 -14.31 -13.12
CA SER A 554 49.75 -15.25 -12.17
C SER A 554 50.23 -14.99 -10.74
N LYS A 555 51.55 -14.95 -10.52
CA LYS A 555 52.16 -14.70 -9.19
C LYS A 555 51.71 -13.36 -8.60
N PHE A 556 51.64 -12.33 -9.45
CA PHE A 556 51.16 -11.01 -9.09
C PHE A 556 49.66 -11.02 -8.68
N ASN A 557 48.81 -11.74 -9.41
CA ASN A 557 47.40 -11.87 -9.06
C ASN A 557 47.17 -12.61 -7.73
N ASP A 558 47.97 -13.63 -7.44
CA ASP A 558 47.91 -14.39 -6.20
C ASP A 558 48.37 -13.55 -5.00
N LEU A 559 49.45 -12.78 -5.15
CA LEU A 559 49.92 -11.81 -4.15
C LEU A 559 48.82 -10.82 -3.76
N LEU A 560 48.09 -10.31 -4.76
CA LEU A 560 46.99 -9.36 -4.53
C LEU A 560 45.78 -9.99 -3.84
N LYS A 561 45.45 -11.24 -4.16
CA LYS A 561 44.38 -11.98 -3.44
C LYS A 561 44.74 -12.20 -1.97
N LYS A 562 46.02 -12.45 -1.69
CA LYS A 562 46.51 -12.81 -0.36
C LYS A 562 46.55 -11.64 0.63
N TYR A 563 46.95 -10.44 0.20
CA TYR A 563 47.17 -9.31 1.12
C TYR A 563 46.17 -8.15 0.96
N GLY A 564 45.48 -8.04 -0.17
CA GLY A 564 44.44 -7.04 -0.39
C GLY A 564 44.93 -5.58 -0.36
N ALA A 565 43.99 -4.64 -0.24
CA ALA A 565 44.24 -3.20 -0.37
C ALA A 565 44.90 -2.53 0.85
N GLU A 566 44.83 -3.17 2.03
CA GLU A 566 45.33 -2.60 3.30
C GLU A 566 46.86 -2.73 3.46
N ALA A 567 47.48 -3.61 2.67
CA ALA A 567 48.93 -3.77 2.66
C ALA A 567 49.62 -2.64 1.88
N THR A 568 50.86 -2.34 2.25
CA THR A 568 51.72 -1.40 1.52
C THR A 568 52.61 -2.17 0.55
N TYR A 569 52.63 -1.75 -0.72
CA TYR A 569 53.39 -2.39 -1.78
C TYR A 569 54.54 -1.47 -2.21
N GLU A 570 55.78 -1.93 -2.08
CA GLU A 570 56.97 -1.24 -2.56
C GLU A 570 57.41 -1.82 -3.91
N ILE A 571 57.66 -0.96 -4.89
CA ILE A 571 58.12 -1.36 -6.23
C ILE A 571 59.57 -0.91 -6.44
N ILE A 572 60.42 -1.84 -6.86
CA ILE A 572 61.85 -1.66 -7.14
C ILE A 572 62.14 -2.06 -8.59
N ALA A 573 62.86 -1.22 -9.35
CA ALA A 573 63.24 -1.53 -10.73
C ALA A 573 64.49 -2.43 -10.79
N LEU A 574 64.50 -3.37 -11.74
CA LEU A 574 65.60 -4.29 -12.01
C LEU A 574 66.21 -3.98 -13.39
N ILE A 575 67.54 -3.79 -13.44
CA ILE A 575 68.32 -3.45 -14.66
C ILE A 575 69.48 -4.44 -14.83
N PRO A 576 69.91 -4.81 -16.06
CA PRO A 576 71.05 -5.68 -16.27
C PRO A 576 72.41 -5.11 -15.77
N GLU A 577 73.28 -5.96 -15.22
CA GLU A 577 74.65 -5.59 -14.79
C GLU A 577 75.68 -5.70 -15.94
N PHE A 578 76.37 -4.59 -16.29
CA PHE A 578 77.29 -4.51 -17.45
C PHE A 578 78.60 -5.34 -17.32
N LYS A 579 78.94 -5.83 -16.13
CA LYS A 579 80.19 -6.57 -15.88
C LYS A 579 80.17 -8.02 -16.43
N HIS A 580 79.11 -8.40 -17.13
CA HIS A 580 78.91 -9.72 -17.72
C HIS A 580 78.78 -9.72 -19.26
N ILE A 581 79.11 -8.61 -19.92
CA ILE A 581 79.17 -8.55 -21.39
C ILE A 581 80.53 -9.11 -21.84
N ASP A 582 80.55 -10.30 -22.43
CA ASP A 582 81.71 -10.79 -23.19
C ASP A 582 81.63 -10.37 -24.67
N SER A 583 82.76 -10.44 -25.38
CA SER A 583 82.91 -10.00 -26.77
C SER A 583 81.95 -10.66 -27.77
N SER A 584 81.33 -11.79 -27.42
CA SER A 584 80.35 -12.52 -28.25
C SER A 584 78.91 -11.99 -28.14
N GLN A 585 78.62 -11.08 -27.20
CA GLN A 585 77.29 -10.46 -27.03
C GLN A 585 77.19 -9.01 -27.52
N THR A 586 78.11 -8.57 -28.36
CA THR A 586 78.09 -7.24 -29.00
C THR A 586 76.84 -7.01 -29.87
N ALA A 587 76.21 -8.08 -30.39
CA ALA A 587 74.94 -7.99 -31.11
C ALA A 587 73.72 -7.67 -30.21
N LEU A 588 73.83 -7.88 -28.89
CA LEU A 588 72.76 -7.55 -27.91
C LEU A 588 72.74 -6.05 -27.57
N LEU A 589 73.87 -5.36 -27.71
CA LEU A 589 73.99 -3.91 -27.50
C LEU A 589 73.35 -3.08 -28.63
N SER A 590 73.22 -3.66 -29.82
CA SER A 590 72.58 -3.02 -30.99
C SER A 590 71.05 -3.10 -31.02
N SER A 591 70.41 -3.85 -30.12
CA SER A 591 68.94 -4.01 -30.04
C SER A 591 68.33 -3.64 -28.68
N MET A 592 69.12 -3.15 -27.74
CA MET A 592 68.63 -2.68 -26.44
C MET A 592 68.05 -1.27 -26.56
N GLU A 593 66.72 -1.16 -26.67
CA GLU A 593 66.02 0.05 -26.24
C GLU A 593 66.23 0.18 -24.72
N LEU A 594 67.16 1.06 -24.31
CA LEU A 594 67.38 1.44 -22.92
C LEU A 594 66.07 1.98 -22.34
N ARG A 595 65.40 1.17 -21.52
CA ARG A 595 64.12 1.55 -20.91
C ARG A 595 64.38 2.50 -19.76
N SER A 596 63.65 3.61 -19.73
CA SER A 596 63.62 4.43 -18.54
C SER A 596 63.05 3.62 -17.38
N THR A 597 63.61 3.80 -16.20
CA THR A 597 63.07 3.23 -14.96
C THR A 597 61.60 3.62 -14.73
N THR A 598 61.09 4.66 -15.41
CA THR A 598 59.68 5.13 -15.33
C THR A 598 58.72 4.16 -15.95
N SER A 599 59.06 3.70 -17.15
CA SER A 599 58.22 2.76 -17.87
C SER A 599 58.10 1.44 -17.10
N ILE A 600 59.19 1.01 -16.45
CA ILE A 600 59.22 -0.21 -15.62
C ILE A 600 58.33 -0.05 -14.38
N MET A 601 58.45 1.07 -13.66
CA MET A 601 57.64 1.34 -12.47
C MET A 601 56.14 1.52 -12.80
N SER A 602 55.80 2.10 -13.95
CA SER A 602 54.40 2.25 -14.39
C SER A 602 53.74 0.89 -14.64
N LEU A 603 54.43 0.00 -15.37
CA LEU A 603 53.96 -1.35 -15.69
C LEU A 603 53.61 -2.18 -14.46
N ALA A 604 54.35 -2.01 -13.36
CA ALA A 604 54.09 -2.68 -12.10
C ALA A 604 52.94 -2.05 -11.29
N SER A 605 52.81 -0.72 -11.35
CA SER A 605 51.86 0.01 -10.50
C SER A 605 50.46 0.16 -11.09
N GLU A 606 50.31 0.15 -12.42
CA GLU A 606 49.01 0.26 -13.09
C GLU A 606 48.04 -0.89 -12.73
N PRO A 607 48.46 -2.17 -12.75
CA PRO A 607 47.57 -3.26 -12.37
C PRO A 607 47.16 -3.21 -10.89
N LEU A 608 48.06 -2.72 -10.01
CA LEU A 608 47.77 -2.51 -8.59
C LEU A 608 46.69 -1.43 -8.39
N LYS A 609 46.86 -0.28 -9.06
CA LYS A 609 45.90 0.84 -9.03
C LYS A 609 44.55 0.46 -9.63
N SER A 610 44.55 -0.30 -10.74
CA SER A 610 43.33 -0.76 -11.41
C SER A 610 42.46 -1.66 -10.53
N LYS A 611 43.08 -2.56 -9.74
CA LYS A 611 42.35 -3.56 -8.94
C LYS A 611 41.80 -3.02 -7.61
N PHE A 612 42.51 -2.11 -6.95
CA PHE A 612 42.16 -1.63 -5.59
C PHE A 612 41.87 -0.14 -5.50
N GLY A 613 42.03 0.61 -6.59
CA GLY A 613 41.72 2.03 -6.67
C GLY A 613 42.54 2.89 -5.69
N SER A 614 41.94 3.99 -5.24
CA SER A 614 42.58 5.01 -4.39
C SER A 614 42.88 4.57 -2.95
N LYS A 615 42.45 3.37 -2.52
CA LYS A 615 42.66 2.85 -1.16
C LYS A 615 44.03 2.19 -0.96
N LEU A 616 44.78 1.98 -2.04
CA LEU A 616 46.05 1.26 -2.04
C LEU A 616 47.23 2.18 -1.67
N LYS A 617 48.15 1.69 -0.84
CA LYS A 617 49.41 2.38 -0.52
C LYS A 617 50.57 1.79 -1.35
N ILE A 618 50.97 2.50 -2.41
CA ILE A 618 52.16 2.16 -3.21
C ILE A 618 53.31 3.09 -2.85
N VAL A 619 54.50 2.52 -2.64
CA VAL A 619 55.77 3.24 -2.47
C VAL A 619 56.71 2.84 -3.60
N TYR A 620 57.40 3.82 -4.20
CA TYR A 620 58.40 3.57 -5.24
C TYR A 620 59.80 3.70 -4.63
N ALA A 621 60.63 2.67 -4.78
CA ALA A 621 62.00 2.71 -4.29
C ALA A 621 62.86 3.61 -5.19
N LYS A 622 63.72 4.44 -4.57
CA LYS A 622 64.74 5.22 -5.29
C LYS A 622 65.94 4.38 -5.73
N GLU A 623 66.13 3.22 -5.10
CA GLU A 623 67.20 2.30 -5.41
C GLU A 623 66.84 1.43 -6.62
N ILE A 624 67.81 1.24 -7.51
CA ILE A 624 67.72 0.31 -8.65
C ILE A 624 68.58 -0.91 -8.29
N LYS A 625 68.07 -2.11 -8.53
CA LYS A 625 68.86 -3.34 -8.36
C LYS A 625 69.38 -3.83 -9.71
N PHE A 626 70.65 -4.21 -9.73
CA PHE A 626 71.28 -4.80 -10.89
C PHE A 626 71.15 -6.33 -10.88
N GLU A 627 70.83 -6.93 -12.02
CA GLU A 627 70.52 -8.35 -12.17
C GLU A 627 71.15 -8.95 -13.43
N LYS A 628 71.29 -10.27 -13.48
CA LYS A 628 71.90 -10.96 -14.64
C LYS A 628 70.93 -11.19 -15.79
N SER A 629 69.63 -11.32 -15.51
CA SER A 629 68.63 -11.92 -16.43
C SER A 629 67.70 -10.92 -17.14
N GLY A 630 68.07 -9.63 -17.23
CA GLY A 630 67.35 -8.64 -18.03
C GLY A 630 66.46 -7.69 -17.23
N TYR A 631 65.60 -6.92 -17.93
CA TYR A 631 64.77 -5.87 -17.32
C TYR A 631 63.57 -6.45 -16.58
N GLY A 632 63.24 -5.87 -15.42
CA GLY A 632 62.12 -6.34 -14.61
C GLY A 632 61.78 -5.42 -13.44
N PHE A 633 60.89 -5.88 -12.57
CA PHE A 633 60.59 -5.20 -11.32
C PHE A 633 60.41 -6.21 -10.18
N LEU A 634 60.67 -5.75 -8.96
CA LEU A 634 60.48 -6.48 -7.71
C LEU A 634 59.40 -5.75 -6.91
N ILE A 635 58.44 -6.51 -6.36
CA ILE A 635 57.42 -5.96 -5.46
C ILE A 635 57.57 -6.59 -4.09
N ARG A 636 57.69 -5.75 -3.06
CA ARG A 636 57.71 -6.16 -1.66
C ARG A 636 56.43 -5.74 -0.98
N VAL A 637 55.88 -6.64 -0.17
CA VAL A 637 54.67 -6.39 0.60
C VAL A 637 55.04 -6.14 2.06
N TYR A 638 54.45 -5.10 2.62
CA TYR A 638 54.54 -4.72 4.02
C TYR A 638 53.14 -4.62 4.60
N LYS A 639 52.99 -4.99 5.87
CA LYS A 639 51.74 -4.80 6.62
C LYS A 639 51.91 -3.71 7.68
#